data_AF-A0A3F2S1W5-F1
#
_entry.id   AF-A0A3F2S1W5-F1
#
_cell.length_a   1.000
_cell.length_b   1.000
_cell.length_c   1.000
_cell.angle_alpha   90.00
_cell.angle_beta   90.00
_cell.angle_gamma   90.00
#
_symmetry.space_group_name_H-M   'P 1'
#
loop_
_entity.id
_entity.type
_entity.pdbx_description
1 polymer ?
#
loop_
_entity_poly.entity_id
_entity_poly.type
_entity_poly.pdbx_seq_one_letter_code
_entity_poly.pdbx_strand_id
1 'polypeptide(L)'
;MTQTRRHVLVIGSVNADIVVEINRLPVRGETLAANKSDTGKFFPGGKGSNQAAAAARIIGVNHPTLCAKFAGQFGNDTHGGALTEALRGVGVDTELSGHPNCPSGQAFVFVYPDGDNSIVIVGGANASWPDDLPPALSDAIKSAAIVLLQCEIPPRINALVAKTAAETGVPVMFDTGGEDTPISADVLPHLTYVCPNETELARLTKREVNSTDDAISAARFLQEQGAKNVLVTLGSDGSVFVPADGSEVTHQRCFKVNNVVDTTGAGDCYRGAFAVAYAEGREVQDCMARAAAAGALCVQRAGALPSLPSGDEVVEFLKANDLKMTQTRRHILVVGSVGADFVVEIDRMPVRGETLAANKPDTGNIFPGGKGDNQAAAAAKIIGVKNPTVSVKFAGQIGNDSHGGMLIEALQGAGVDTALSGRPNCRSGQAYVFVFPDGDNSIVIVSGANAAWPEALPTELTDAIQSAAIVLVQCEIPVRVNALMAKAAAKTNVPVMYDNGGDDFPIPADILPLLTYVCPNETELARLTKREVNNTEDAIAAARFLQEQGAKNVLVTLGSDGSVFVPSNGSEVIHQPSFKVNNVVDTTGAGDCYRGAFAVAYTEGRDVQDCMARAAAASALCVQRNGALPSLPSGDEVVEFLKANGR
;
A
#
# COMPACT_ATOMS: atom_id res chain seq x y z
N MET A 1 -1.15 1.31 -30.86
CA MET A 1 0.23 1.19 -30.34
C MET A 1 0.18 0.17 -29.21
N THR A 2 0.73 -1.02 -29.40
CA THR A 2 0.88 -2.01 -28.32
C THR A 2 1.81 -1.42 -27.27
N GLN A 3 1.29 -1.08 -26.09
CA GLN A 3 2.13 -0.69 -24.95
C GLN A 3 3.14 -1.82 -24.70
N THR A 4 4.43 -1.50 -24.75
CA THR A 4 5.48 -2.41 -24.30
C THR A 4 5.28 -2.69 -22.81
N ARG A 5 5.20 -3.97 -22.43
CA ARG A 5 5.08 -4.38 -21.03
C ARG A 5 6.28 -3.82 -20.24
N ARG A 6 6.06 -3.41 -18.99
CA ARG A 6 7.17 -3.17 -18.06
C ARG A 6 7.93 -4.49 -17.87
N HIS A 7 9.18 -4.43 -17.44
CA HIS A 7 9.95 -5.65 -17.22
C HIS A 7 10.85 -5.61 -15.98
N VAL A 8 10.98 -6.77 -15.35
CA VAL A 8 12.06 -7.07 -14.40
C VAL A 8 13.25 -7.55 -15.25
N LEU A 9 14.37 -6.82 -15.19
CA LEU A 9 15.58 -7.17 -15.94
C LEU A 9 16.59 -7.84 -15.01
N VAL A 10 17.02 -9.05 -15.32
CA VAL A 10 18.12 -9.69 -14.62
C VAL A 10 19.33 -9.74 -15.55
N ILE A 11 20.46 -9.23 -15.08
CA ILE A 11 21.73 -9.27 -15.81
C ILE A 11 22.72 -10.06 -14.98
N GLY A 12 23.16 -11.21 -15.48
CA GLY A 12 23.85 -12.14 -14.59
C GLY A 12 24.37 -13.41 -15.24
N SER A 13 24.75 -14.33 -14.36
CA SER A 13 25.33 -15.61 -14.70
C SER A 13 24.30 -16.63 -15.17
N VAL A 14 24.76 -17.53 -16.04
CA VAL A 14 24.06 -18.77 -16.40
C VAL A 14 25.07 -19.91 -16.43
N ASN A 15 24.81 -20.96 -15.67
CA ASN A 15 25.72 -22.09 -15.47
C ASN A 15 25.05 -23.41 -15.83
N ALA A 16 25.86 -24.32 -16.38
CA ALA A 16 25.59 -25.74 -16.42
C ALA A 16 26.07 -26.38 -15.11
N ASP A 17 25.15 -26.70 -14.22
CA ASP A 17 25.48 -27.32 -12.95
C ASP A 17 25.57 -28.84 -13.13
N ILE A 18 26.74 -29.40 -12.82
CA ILE A 18 27.07 -30.81 -12.95
C ILE A 18 27.19 -31.37 -11.54
N VAL A 19 26.16 -32.11 -11.11
CA VAL A 19 26.05 -32.59 -9.73
C VAL A 19 26.61 -34.00 -9.61
N VAL A 20 27.64 -34.18 -8.80
CA VAL A 20 28.37 -35.43 -8.57
C VAL A 20 28.32 -35.81 -7.09
N GLU A 21 27.66 -36.92 -6.75
CA GLU A 21 27.63 -37.44 -5.38
C GLU A 21 28.92 -38.22 -5.06
N ILE A 22 29.67 -37.77 -4.05
CA ILE A 22 30.96 -38.34 -3.62
C ILE A 22 31.03 -38.46 -2.09
N ASN A 23 31.79 -39.43 -1.57
CA ASN A 23 32.01 -39.54 -0.11
C ASN A 23 32.93 -38.45 0.45
N ARG A 24 33.91 -38.02 -0.36
CA ARG A 24 34.87 -36.97 -0.05
C ARG A 24 35.55 -36.53 -1.34
N LEU A 25 36.14 -35.33 -1.34
CA LEU A 25 37.02 -34.93 -2.43
C LEU A 25 38.26 -35.84 -2.52
N PRO A 26 38.75 -36.13 -3.75
CA PRO A 26 40.00 -36.87 -3.92
C PRO A 26 41.18 -36.02 -3.42
N VAL A 27 42.19 -36.68 -2.85
CA VAL A 27 43.47 -36.02 -2.59
C VAL A 27 44.34 -35.99 -3.85
N ARG A 28 45.43 -35.21 -3.83
CA ARG A 28 46.31 -35.06 -5.00
C ARG A 28 46.86 -36.42 -5.47
N GLY A 29 46.60 -36.77 -6.74
CA GLY A 29 47.05 -38.01 -7.37
C GLY A 29 46.12 -39.21 -7.14
N GLU A 30 45.04 -39.04 -6.38
CA GLU A 30 44.04 -40.08 -6.14
C GLU A 30 42.92 -40.05 -7.18
N THR A 31 42.39 -41.22 -7.53
CA THR A 31 41.14 -41.36 -8.30
C THR A 31 40.06 -41.91 -7.39
N LEU A 32 38.91 -41.23 -7.34
CA LEU A 32 37.77 -41.62 -6.52
C LEU A 32 36.57 -41.93 -7.43
N ALA A 33 35.93 -43.09 -7.21
CA ALA A 33 34.68 -43.43 -7.87
C ALA A 33 33.52 -42.74 -7.15
N ALA A 34 32.54 -42.25 -7.91
CA ALA A 34 31.33 -41.68 -7.34
C ALA A 34 30.50 -42.70 -6.57
N ASN A 35 29.66 -42.21 -5.66
CA ASN A 35 28.85 -43.04 -4.76
C ASN A 35 27.74 -43.81 -5.48
N LYS A 36 27.21 -43.23 -6.56
CA LYS A 36 26.15 -43.81 -7.38
C LYS A 36 26.58 -43.85 -8.84
N SER A 37 26.20 -44.93 -9.52
CA SER A 37 26.47 -45.10 -10.96
C SER A 37 25.68 -44.12 -11.84
N ASP A 38 24.60 -43.52 -11.33
CA ASP A 38 23.74 -42.58 -12.05
C ASP A 38 23.96 -41.10 -11.66
N THR A 39 25.10 -40.75 -11.07
CA THR A 39 25.46 -39.35 -10.75
C THR A 39 26.03 -38.59 -11.97
N GLY A 40 26.31 -37.29 -11.82
CA GLY A 40 26.88 -36.44 -12.88
C GLY A 40 25.79 -35.75 -13.70
N LYS A 41 24.65 -35.50 -13.07
CA LYS A 41 23.46 -34.97 -13.72
C LYS A 41 23.65 -33.48 -14.04
N PHE A 42 23.18 -33.09 -15.21
CA PHE A 42 23.14 -31.71 -15.67
C PHE A 42 21.87 -31.02 -15.16
N PHE A 43 22.03 -29.83 -14.58
CA PHE A 43 20.95 -28.94 -14.20
C PHE A 43 21.24 -27.51 -14.69
N PRO A 44 20.24 -26.78 -15.19
CA PRO A 44 20.36 -25.34 -15.40
C PRO A 44 20.52 -24.61 -14.06
N GLY A 45 21.53 -23.75 -13.96
CA GLY A 45 21.83 -23.00 -12.75
C GLY A 45 22.51 -21.66 -13.01
N GLY A 46 23.17 -21.13 -11.98
CA GLY A 46 23.69 -19.75 -11.94
C GLY A 46 22.69 -18.78 -11.30
N LYS A 47 23.20 -17.88 -10.45
CA LYS A 47 22.34 -16.98 -9.66
C LYS A 47 21.47 -16.08 -10.53
N GLY A 48 22.06 -15.52 -11.59
CA GLY A 48 21.32 -14.67 -12.53
C GLY A 48 20.17 -15.40 -13.20
N SER A 49 20.43 -16.60 -13.73
CA SER A 49 19.41 -17.42 -14.39
C SER A 49 18.31 -17.88 -13.43
N ASN A 50 18.66 -18.27 -12.19
CA ASN A 50 17.71 -18.66 -11.15
C ASN A 50 16.79 -17.49 -10.76
N GLN A 51 17.35 -16.29 -10.57
CA GLN A 51 16.58 -15.09 -10.24
C GLN A 51 15.64 -14.69 -11.39
N ALA A 52 16.10 -14.78 -12.64
CA ALA A 52 15.29 -14.51 -13.81
C ALA A 52 14.12 -15.49 -13.95
N ALA A 53 14.40 -16.77 -13.76
CA ALA A 53 13.38 -17.81 -13.78
C ALA A 53 12.36 -17.66 -12.66
N ALA A 54 12.79 -17.29 -11.45
CA ALA A 54 11.89 -17.05 -10.33
C ALA A 54 10.95 -15.88 -10.65
N ALA A 55 11.49 -14.78 -11.16
CA ALA A 55 10.68 -13.65 -11.61
C ALA A 55 9.68 -14.06 -12.70
N ALA A 56 10.11 -14.81 -13.72
CA ALA A 56 9.24 -15.26 -14.81
C ALA A 56 8.09 -16.16 -14.35
N ARG A 57 8.38 -17.11 -13.45
CA ARG A 57 7.38 -18.03 -12.88
C ARG A 57 6.34 -17.29 -12.04
N ILE A 58 6.77 -16.30 -11.27
CA ILE A 58 5.88 -15.50 -10.42
C ILE A 58 5.01 -14.56 -11.27
N ILE A 59 5.59 -13.90 -12.28
CA ILE A 59 4.87 -13.03 -13.20
C ILE A 59 3.85 -13.83 -14.02
N GLY A 60 4.28 -14.97 -14.57
CA GLY A 60 3.51 -15.79 -15.51
C GLY A 60 3.58 -15.27 -16.95
N VAL A 61 3.66 -16.19 -17.92
CA VAL A 61 3.89 -15.89 -19.35
C VAL A 61 2.86 -14.92 -19.95
N ASN A 62 1.62 -15.00 -19.47
CA ASN A 62 0.48 -14.23 -20.00
C ASN A 62 0.19 -12.94 -19.21
N HIS A 63 1.08 -12.53 -18.30
CA HIS A 63 0.84 -11.33 -17.49
C HIS A 63 0.64 -10.10 -18.38
N PRO A 64 -0.43 -9.31 -18.19
CA PRO A 64 -0.83 -8.29 -19.16
C PRO A 64 0.15 -7.12 -19.24
N THR A 65 0.85 -6.81 -18.15
CA THR A 65 1.59 -5.54 -17.99
C THR A 65 3.06 -5.68 -17.60
N LEU A 66 3.52 -6.90 -17.26
CA LEU A 66 4.86 -7.16 -16.70
C LEU A 66 5.45 -8.41 -17.36
N CYS A 67 6.76 -8.45 -17.58
CA CYS A 67 7.49 -9.65 -18.01
C CYS A 67 8.89 -9.73 -17.37
N ALA A 68 9.53 -10.89 -17.46
CA ALA A 68 10.91 -11.09 -17.03
C ALA A 68 11.85 -11.14 -18.25
N LYS A 69 12.91 -10.34 -18.21
CA LYS A 69 13.99 -10.34 -19.22
C LYS A 69 15.31 -10.74 -18.58
N PHE A 70 16.12 -11.46 -19.33
CA PHE A 70 17.46 -11.88 -18.92
C PHE A 70 18.51 -11.50 -19.95
N ALA A 71 19.61 -10.92 -19.47
CA ALA A 71 20.82 -10.72 -20.25
C ALA A 71 21.98 -11.47 -19.58
N GLY A 72 22.43 -12.54 -20.23
CA GLY A 72 23.62 -13.30 -19.85
C GLY A 72 24.50 -13.58 -21.08
N GLN A 73 25.57 -14.33 -20.87
CA GLN A 73 26.43 -14.81 -21.95
C GLN A 73 26.32 -16.33 -22.01
N PHE A 74 25.82 -16.86 -23.13
CA PHE A 74 25.63 -18.29 -23.34
C PHE A 74 26.74 -18.85 -24.22
N GLY A 75 27.39 -19.92 -23.79
CA GLY A 75 28.43 -20.55 -24.59
C GLY A 75 27.89 -21.13 -25.90
N ASN A 76 28.79 -21.36 -26.86
CA ASN A 76 28.45 -21.98 -28.15
C ASN A 76 28.55 -23.52 -28.13
N ASP A 77 28.33 -24.11 -26.96
CA ASP A 77 28.34 -25.55 -26.73
C ASP A 77 26.92 -26.11 -26.55
N THR A 78 26.83 -27.43 -26.36
CA THR A 78 25.54 -28.11 -26.13
C THR A 78 24.83 -27.61 -24.88
N HIS A 79 25.57 -27.18 -23.86
CA HIS A 79 24.99 -26.63 -22.65
C HIS A 79 24.33 -25.27 -22.92
N GLY A 80 24.93 -24.39 -23.71
CA GLY A 80 24.36 -23.08 -24.03
C GLY A 80 22.97 -23.16 -24.66
N GLY A 81 22.79 -24.13 -25.58
CA GLY A 81 21.47 -24.45 -26.15
C GLY A 81 20.45 -24.90 -25.10
N ALA A 82 20.82 -25.88 -24.27
CA ALA A 82 19.96 -26.42 -23.22
C ALA A 82 19.59 -25.37 -22.15
N LEU A 83 20.53 -24.50 -21.77
CA LEU A 83 20.31 -23.40 -20.82
C LEU A 83 19.35 -22.35 -21.39
N THR A 84 19.49 -22.02 -22.67
CA THR A 84 18.58 -21.10 -23.37
C THR A 84 17.15 -21.66 -23.41
N GLU A 85 17.02 -22.94 -23.76
CA GLU A 85 15.73 -23.63 -23.81
C GLU A 85 15.06 -23.70 -22.43
N ALA A 86 15.82 -24.01 -21.38
CA ALA A 86 15.32 -24.07 -20.02
C ALA A 86 14.73 -22.73 -19.54
N LEU A 87 15.43 -21.61 -19.77
CA LEU A 87 14.95 -20.28 -19.38
C LEU A 87 13.74 -19.84 -20.19
N ARG A 88 13.76 -20.04 -21.51
CA ARG A 88 12.60 -19.72 -22.37
C ARG A 88 11.39 -20.59 -22.02
N GLY A 89 11.60 -21.85 -21.66
CA GLY A 89 10.56 -22.78 -21.24
C GLY A 89 9.79 -22.34 -20.00
N VAL A 90 10.40 -21.53 -19.12
CA VAL A 90 9.73 -20.93 -17.95
C VAL A 90 9.27 -19.49 -18.18
N GLY A 91 9.38 -18.97 -19.41
CA GLY A 91 8.86 -17.66 -19.79
C GLY A 91 9.84 -16.49 -19.67
N VAL A 92 11.14 -16.75 -19.53
CA VAL A 92 12.17 -15.70 -19.55
C VAL A 92 12.46 -15.28 -20.99
N ASP A 93 12.40 -13.98 -21.26
CA ASP A 93 12.88 -13.39 -22.51
C ASP A 93 14.42 -13.27 -22.46
N THR A 94 15.11 -13.97 -23.38
CA THR A 94 16.58 -14.03 -23.45
C THR A 94 17.16 -13.25 -24.64
N GLU A 95 16.38 -12.43 -25.34
CA GLU A 95 16.82 -11.76 -26.58
C GLU A 95 18.00 -10.79 -26.38
N LEU A 96 18.20 -10.31 -25.15
CA LEU A 96 19.29 -9.40 -24.77
C LEU A 96 20.62 -10.11 -24.51
N SER A 97 20.65 -11.45 -24.58
CA SER A 97 21.82 -12.25 -24.22
C SER A 97 22.83 -12.39 -25.36
N GLY A 98 24.10 -12.54 -25.01
CA GLY A 98 25.20 -12.72 -25.95
C GLY A 98 25.62 -14.19 -26.10
N HIS A 99 26.35 -14.47 -27.19
CA HIS A 99 26.83 -15.81 -27.55
C HIS A 99 28.33 -15.79 -27.90
N PRO A 100 29.23 -15.63 -26.92
CA PRO A 100 30.66 -15.64 -27.17
C PRO A 100 31.14 -17.02 -27.68
N ASN A 101 32.24 -17.02 -28.43
CA ASN A 101 32.88 -18.24 -28.93
C ASN A 101 33.72 -18.90 -27.82
N CYS A 102 33.07 -19.35 -26.76
CA CYS A 102 33.67 -20.08 -25.64
C CYS A 102 32.63 -21.01 -24.97
N PRO A 103 33.06 -21.98 -24.16
CA PRO A 103 32.15 -22.85 -23.43
C PRO A 103 31.25 -22.10 -22.45
N SER A 104 30.08 -22.64 -22.18
CA SER A 104 29.16 -22.13 -21.16
C SER A 104 29.82 -22.15 -19.78
N GLY A 105 29.37 -21.26 -18.90
CA GLY A 105 29.70 -21.35 -17.48
C GLY A 105 29.30 -22.72 -16.94
N GLN A 106 30.11 -23.29 -16.07
CA GLN A 106 29.87 -24.61 -15.47
C GLN A 106 30.10 -24.55 -13.96
N ALA A 107 29.27 -25.24 -13.19
CA ALA A 107 29.50 -25.46 -11.77
C ALA A 107 29.57 -26.96 -11.50
N PHE A 108 30.72 -27.45 -11.04
CA PHE A 108 30.86 -28.83 -10.58
C PHE A 108 30.49 -28.88 -9.11
N VAL A 109 29.31 -29.42 -8.82
CA VAL A 109 28.74 -29.49 -7.47
C VAL A 109 28.99 -30.90 -6.93
N PHE A 110 29.90 -31.00 -5.97
CA PHE A 110 30.21 -32.26 -5.29
C PHE A 110 29.37 -32.37 -4.03
N VAL A 111 28.45 -33.34 -3.99
CA VAL A 111 27.51 -33.52 -2.87
C VAL A 111 27.95 -34.68 -1.99
N TYR A 112 28.03 -34.45 -0.68
CA TYR A 112 28.46 -35.43 0.31
C TYR A 112 27.26 -36.22 0.89
N PRO A 113 27.49 -37.38 1.56
CA PRO A 113 26.40 -38.20 2.10
C PRO A 113 25.54 -37.51 3.17
N ASP A 114 26.06 -36.48 3.83
CA ASP A 114 25.35 -35.64 4.80
C ASP A 114 24.53 -34.51 4.16
N GLY A 115 24.61 -34.38 2.82
CA GLY A 115 23.91 -33.36 2.04
C GLY A 115 24.68 -32.05 1.89
N ASP A 116 25.84 -31.91 2.52
CA ASP A 116 26.72 -30.75 2.33
C ASP A 116 27.35 -30.78 0.92
N ASN A 117 27.94 -29.67 0.48
CA ASN A 117 28.52 -29.61 -0.85
C ASN A 117 29.84 -28.81 -0.96
N SER A 118 30.54 -29.04 -2.06
CA SER A 118 31.66 -28.22 -2.50
C SER A 118 31.52 -27.93 -3.98
N ILE A 119 31.72 -26.67 -4.37
CA ILE A 119 31.42 -26.21 -5.73
C ILE A 119 32.70 -25.67 -6.37
N VAL A 120 33.00 -26.14 -7.58
CA VAL A 120 34.03 -25.57 -8.45
C VAL A 120 33.35 -24.88 -9.62
N ILE A 121 33.50 -23.57 -9.72
CA ILE A 121 32.93 -22.77 -10.81
C ILE A 121 33.98 -22.57 -11.90
N VAL A 122 33.57 -22.79 -13.15
CA VAL A 122 34.30 -22.44 -14.37
C VAL A 122 33.50 -21.35 -15.07
N GLY A 123 33.99 -20.10 -14.97
CA GLY A 123 33.22 -18.92 -15.42
C GLY A 123 32.82 -18.96 -16.90
N GLY A 124 33.64 -19.53 -17.78
CA GLY A 124 33.31 -19.72 -19.20
C GLY A 124 32.76 -18.44 -19.85
N ALA A 125 31.63 -18.58 -20.53
CA ALA A 125 30.90 -17.48 -21.15
C ALA A 125 30.52 -16.36 -20.18
N ASN A 126 30.25 -16.64 -18.90
CA ASN A 126 29.90 -15.60 -17.91
C ASN A 126 31.01 -14.55 -17.71
N ALA A 127 32.27 -14.90 -17.99
CA ALA A 127 33.40 -13.95 -17.97
C ALA A 127 33.58 -13.18 -19.30
N SER A 128 32.95 -13.66 -20.37
CA SER A 128 33.17 -13.24 -21.76
C SER A 128 32.16 -12.16 -22.22
N TRP A 129 32.06 -11.09 -21.44
CA TRP A 129 31.25 -9.92 -21.80
C TRP A 129 32.02 -8.96 -22.73
N PRO A 130 31.33 -8.24 -23.65
CA PRO A 130 31.93 -7.10 -24.34
C PRO A 130 32.43 -6.03 -23.36
N ASP A 131 33.32 -5.15 -23.83
CA ASP A 131 33.84 -4.06 -22.99
C ASP A 131 32.77 -2.99 -22.70
N ASP A 132 31.90 -2.71 -23.66
CA ASP A 132 30.77 -1.79 -23.54
C ASP A 132 29.43 -2.52 -23.53
N LEU A 133 28.41 -1.91 -22.92
CA LEU A 133 27.04 -2.43 -22.97
C LEU A 133 26.46 -2.27 -24.38
N PRO A 134 25.92 -3.33 -25.01
CA PRO A 134 25.20 -3.20 -26.28
C PRO A 134 24.05 -2.18 -26.18
N PRO A 135 23.77 -1.38 -27.23
CA PRO A 135 22.73 -0.35 -27.19
C PRO A 135 21.35 -0.88 -26.74
N ALA A 136 20.93 -2.04 -27.26
CA ALA A 136 19.66 -2.66 -26.88
C ALA A 136 19.60 -3.04 -25.38
N LEU A 137 20.72 -3.45 -24.79
CA LEU A 137 20.80 -3.74 -23.36
C LEU A 137 20.75 -2.44 -22.54
N SER A 138 21.42 -1.38 -23.01
CA SER A 138 21.34 -0.04 -22.38
C SER A 138 19.90 0.49 -22.36
N ASP A 139 19.18 0.39 -23.49
CA ASP A 139 17.78 0.80 -23.58
C ASP A 139 16.87 -0.05 -22.67
N ALA A 140 17.12 -1.35 -22.57
CA ALA A 140 16.39 -2.24 -21.69
C ALA A 140 16.64 -1.94 -20.21
N ILE A 141 17.88 -1.57 -19.83
CA ILE A 141 18.20 -1.11 -18.47
C ILE A 141 17.40 0.16 -18.16
N LYS A 142 17.45 1.16 -19.05
CA LYS A 142 16.83 2.47 -18.84
C LYS A 142 15.31 2.46 -18.73
N SER A 143 14.67 1.41 -19.26
CA SER A 143 13.22 1.22 -19.27
C SER A 143 12.73 0.13 -18.31
N ALA A 144 13.63 -0.52 -17.56
CA ALA A 144 13.26 -1.57 -16.62
C ALA A 144 12.47 -1.02 -15.43
N ALA A 145 11.59 -1.85 -14.87
CA ALA A 145 10.94 -1.59 -13.59
C ALA A 145 11.93 -1.69 -12.42
N ILE A 146 12.86 -2.65 -12.51
CA ILE A 146 13.96 -2.91 -11.58
C ILE A 146 15.00 -3.78 -12.30
N VAL A 147 16.28 -3.59 -11.96
CA VAL A 147 17.40 -4.41 -12.46
C VAL A 147 17.98 -5.25 -11.32
N LEU A 148 18.20 -6.55 -11.55
CA LEU A 148 18.89 -7.44 -10.61
C LEU A 148 20.28 -7.78 -11.12
N LEU A 149 21.26 -7.73 -10.21
CA LEU A 149 22.66 -8.07 -10.43
C LEU A 149 23.17 -9.03 -9.35
N GLN A 150 24.26 -9.75 -9.64
CA GLN A 150 24.91 -10.71 -8.72
C GLN A 150 26.45 -10.68 -8.87
N CYS A 151 27.18 -11.35 -7.98
CA CYS A 151 28.65 -11.45 -8.00
C CYS A 151 29.16 -12.68 -8.79
N GLU A 152 28.55 -13.03 -9.93
CA GLU A 152 28.98 -14.16 -10.79
C GLU A 152 29.29 -13.74 -12.25
N ILE A 153 29.34 -12.44 -12.50
CA ILE A 153 29.80 -11.84 -13.76
C ILE A 153 30.88 -10.79 -13.45
N PRO A 154 31.68 -10.36 -14.45
CA PRO A 154 32.77 -9.43 -14.21
C PRO A 154 32.29 -8.15 -13.50
N PRO A 155 32.96 -7.72 -12.41
CA PRO A 155 32.57 -6.52 -11.64
C PRO A 155 32.46 -5.25 -12.50
N ARG A 156 33.25 -5.15 -13.58
CA ARG A 156 33.17 -4.03 -14.53
C ARG A 156 31.79 -3.92 -15.20
N ILE A 157 31.13 -5.06 -15.48
CA ILE A 157 29.82 -5.10 -16.11
C ILE A 157 28.75 -4.68 -15.10
N ASN A 158 28.82 -5.19 -13.87
CA ASN A 158 27.96 -4.73 -12.78
C ASN A 158 28.06 -3.21 -12.57
N ALA A 159 29.27 -2.65 -12.62
CA ALA A 159 29.50 -1.21 -12.52
C ALA A 159 28.90 -0.43 -13.69
N LEU A 160 29.07 -0.90 -14.94
CA LEU A 160 28.47 -0.27 -16.11
C LEU A 160 26.94 -0.26 -16.02
N VAL A 161 26.33 -1.40 -15.68
CA VAL A 161 24.87 -1.51 -15.54
C VAL A 161 24.35 -0.56 -14.46
N ALA A 162 24.96 -0.56 -13.28
CA ALA A 162 24.53 0.29 -12.17
C ALA A 162 24.58 1.78 -12.54
N LYS A 163 25.65 2.20 -13.24
CA LYS A 163 25.80 3.59 -13.73
C LYS A 163 24.76 3.91 -14.79
N THR A 164 24.51 3.02 -15.76
CA THR A 164 23.49 3.21 -16.79
C THR A 164 22.07 3.29 -16.21
N ALA A 165 21.74 2.46 -15.22
CA ALA A 165 20.44 2.52 -14.54
C ALA A 165 20.25 3.84 -13.77
N ALA A 166 21.32 4.36 -13.17
CA ALA A 166 21.29 5.62 -12.45
C ALA A 166 21.01 6.84 -13.36
N GLU A 167 21.35 6.79 -14.65
CA GLU A 167 21.05 7.87 -15.62
C GLU A 167 19.55 8.16 -15.74
N THR A 168 18.69 7.17 -15.51
CA THR A 168 17.22 7.30 -15.60
C THR A 168 16.50 7.02 -14.28
N GLY A 169 17.24 6.83 -13.19
CA GLY A 169 16.68 6.54 -11.87
C GLY A 169 16.03 5.16 -11.75
N VAL A 170 16.38 4.21 -12.62
CA VAL A 170 15.91 2.83 -12.54
C VAL A 170 16.52 2.16 -11.30
N PRO A 171 15.72 1.49 -10.46
CA PRO A 171 16.23 0.89 -9.24
C PRO A 171 17.06 -0.37 -9.53
N VAL A 172 18.17 -0.51 -8.81
CA VAL A 172 19.09 -1.64 -8.92
C VAL A 172 19.11 -2.43 -7.61
N MET A 173 18.79 -3.71 -7.69
CA MET A 173 18.91 -4.69 -6.62
C MET A 173 20.17 -5.53 -6.85
N PHE A 174 21.12 -5.42 -5.93
CA PHE A 174 22.42 -6.07 -6.05
C PHE A 174 22.54 -7.19 -5.02
N ASP A 175 22.39 -8.42 -5.48
CA ASP A 175 22.67 -9.61 -4.69
C ASP A 175 24.17 -9.79 -4.54
N THR A 176 24.64 -9.91 -3.30
CA THR A 176 26.09 -9.99 -3.03
C THR A 176 26.60 -11.44 -3.03
N GLY A 177 25.73 -12.40 -3.34
CA GLY A 177 26.09 -13.79 -3.48
C GLY A 177 26.93 -14.06 -4.75
N GLY A 178 27.91 -14.94 -4.61
CA GLY A 178 28.82 -15.34 -5.69
C GLY A 178 30.27 -15.31 -5.24
N GLU A 179 31.15 -14.88 -6.15
CA GLU A 179 32.57 -14.69 -5.87
C GLU A 179 32.78 -13.64 -4.77
N ASP A 180 33.74 -13.90 -3.88
CA ASP A 180 34.12 -12.99 -2.79
C ASP A 180 34.93 -11.80 -3.34
N THR A 181 34.23 -10.89 -4.01
CA THR A 181 34.80 -9.69 -4.60
C THR A 181 34.20 -8.45 -3.93
N PRO A 182 35.04 -7.48 -3.50
CA PRO A 182 34.54 -6.22 -2.94
C PRO A 182 33.66 -5.46 -3.94
N ILE A 183 32.58 -4.87 -3.46
CA ILE A 183 31.81 -3.89 -4.23
C ILE A 183 32.61 -2.59 -4.24
N SER A 184 32.91 -2.07 -5.43
CA SER A 184 33.67 -0.82 -5.55
C SER A 184 32.87 0.35 -4.97
N ALA A 185 33.56 1.25 -4.27
CA ALA A 185 32.94 2.40 -3.59
C ALA A 185 32.24 3.37 -4.56
N ASP A 186 32.68 3.42 -5.83
CA ASP A 186 32.02 4.22 -6.87
C ASP A 186 30.74 3.58 -7.42
N VAL A 187 30.45 2.32 -7.07
CA VAL A 187 29.25 1.59 -7.51
C VAL A 187 28.16 1.65 -6.44
N LEU A 188 28.52 1.55 -5.15
CA LEU A 188 27.57 1.52 -4.02
C LEU A 188 26.46 2.60 -4.09
N PRO A 189 26.74 3.88 -4.41
CA PRO A 189 25.72 4.93 -4.47
C PRO A 189 24.68 4.72 -5.58
N HIS A 190 24.99 3.91 -6.59
CA HIS A 190 24.09 3.60 -7.70
C HIS A 190 23.19 2.40 -7.42
N LEU A 191 23.42 1.68 -6.31
CA LEU A 191 22.60 0.53 -5.91
C LEU A 191 21.44 1.00 -5.03
N THR A 192 20.21 0.65 -5.41
CA THR A 192 19.02 0.96 -4.62
C THR A 192 18.87 0.01 -3.44
N TYR A 193 19.15 -1.27 -3.66
CA TYR A 193 19.16 -2.32 -2.64
C TYR A 193 20.47 -3.10 -2.73
N VAL A 194 21.15 -3.27 -1.60
CA VAL A 194 22.25 -4.23 -1.44
C VAL A 194 21.73 -5.41 -0.62
N CYS A 195 21.86 -6.62 -1.15
CA CYS A 195 21.08 -7.78 -0.68
C CYS A 195 21.94 -8.98 -0.23
N PRO A 196 22.68 -8.87 0.88
CA PRO A 196 23.49 -9.96 1.40
C PRO A 196 22.69 -10.99 2.22
N ASN A 197 23.22 -12.20 2.35
CA ASN A 197 22.94 -13.04 3.53
C ASN A 197 23.91 -12.73 4.69
N GLU A 198 23.78 -13.44 5.81
CA GLU A 198 24.61 -13.23 7.01
C GLU A 198 26.11 -13.36 6.72
N THR A 199 26.50 -14.41 6.01
CA THR A 199 27.92 -14.69 5.71
C THR A 199 28.49 -13.69 4.71
N GLU A 200 27.70 -13.30 3.71
CA GLU A 200 28.05 -12.26 2.74
C GLU A 200 28.20 -10.90 3.40
N LEU A 201 27.27 -10.53 4.28
CA LEU A 201 27.32 -9.27 5.03
C LEU A 201 28.55 -9.23 5.95
N ALA A 202 28.83 -10.34 6.63
CA ALA A 202 30.02 -10.48 7.47
C ALA A 202 31.31 -10.27 6.67
N ARG A 203 31.42 -10.87 5.47
CA ARG A 203 32.56 -10.69 4.58
C ARG A 203 32.70 -9.24 4.08
N LEU A 204 31.60 -8.64 3.60
CA LEU A 204 31.60 -7.27 3.06
C LEU A 204 32.01 -6.24 4.11
N THR A 205 31.56 -6.41 5.34
CA THR A 205 31.79 -5.47 6.44
C THR A 205 33.00 -5.81 7.30
N LYS A 206 33.55 -7.03 7.15
CA LYS A 206 34.58 -7.61 8.02
C LYS A 206 34.15 -7.60 9.50
N ARG A 207 32.87 -7.89 9.76
CA ARG A 207 32.25 -7.96 11.10
C ARG A 207 31.58 -9.32 11.27
N GLU A 208 31.46 -9.77 12.51
CA GLU A 208 30.65 -10.96 12.80
C GLU A 208 29.15 -10.63 12.68
N VAL A 209 28.38 -11.56 12.14
CA VAL A 209 26.92 -11.44 11.98
C VAL A 209 26.30 -12.74 12.51
N ASN A 210 26.08 -12.78 13.83
CA ASN A 210 25.59 -13.98 14.52
C ASN A 210 24.14 -13.83 15.02
N SER A 211 23.57 -12.63 14.87
CA SER A 211 22.22 -12.30 15.30
C SER A 211 21.59 -11.24 14.38
N THR A 212 20.28 -11.07 14.50
CA THR A 212 19.54 -10.01 13.79
C THR A 212 20.08 -8.61 14.13
N ASP A 213 20.46 -8.37 15.39
CA ASP A 213 21.01 -7.07 15.81
C ASP A 213 22.40 -6.83 15.20
N ASP A 214 23.23 -7.88 15.12
CA ASP A 214 24.52 -7.80 14.42
C ASP A 214 24.31 -7.52 12.93
N ALA A 215 23.32 -8.14 12.30
CA ALA A 215 22.98 -7.91 10.90
C ALA A 215 22.55 -6.45 10.67
N ILE A 216 21.73 -5.88 11.55
CA ILE A 216 21.34 -4.47 11.49
C ILE A 216 22.57 -3.57 11.67
N SER A 217 23.43 -3.85 12.65
CA SER A 217 24.65 -3.06 12.89
C SER A 217 25.61 -3.10 11.70
N ALA A 218 25.84 -4.28 11.13
CA ALA A 218 26.68 -4.46 9.94
C ALA A 218 26.06 -3.80 8.70
N ALA A 219 24.74 -3.88 8.52
CA ALA A 219 24.02 -3.18 7.47
C ALA A 219 24.16 -1.65 7.60
N ARG A 220 24.03 -1.10 8.81
CA ARG A 220 24.26 0.33 9.07
C ARG A 220 25.71 0.73 8.76
N PHE A 221 26.69 -0.09 9.12
CA PHE A 221 28.09 0.15 8.72
C PHE A 221 28.27 0.14 7.21
N LEU A 222 27.58 -0.74 6.48
CA LEU A 222 27.61 -0.74 5.02
C LEU A 222 26.97 0.52 4.41
N GLN A 223 25.94 1.08 5.06
CA GLN A 223 25.36 2.38 4.69
C GLN A 223 26.35 3.54 4.90
N GLU A 224 27.16 3.51 5.95
CA GLU A 224 28.25 4.48 6.16
C GLU A 224 29.28 4.44 5.02
N GLN A 225 29.45 3.30 4.34
CA GLN A 225 30.30 3.14 3.15
C GLN A 225 29.61 3.58 1.85
N GLY A 226 28.37 4.04 1.90
CA GLY A 226 27.63 4.58 0.75
C GLY A 226 26.55 3.68 0.17
N ALA A 227 26.26 2.52 0.79
CA ALA A 227 25.08 1.74 0.43
C ALA A 227 23.79 2.50 0.80
N LYS A 228 22.76 2.40 -0.05
CA LYS A 228 21.44 2.94 0.26
C LYS A 228 20.65 1.98 1.13
N ASN A 229 19.69 1.26 0.58
CA ASN A 229 18.90 0.33 1.36
C ASN A 229 19.63 -1.02 1.44
N VAL A 230 19.62 -1.64 2.62
CA VAL A 230 20.25 -2.96 2.82
C VAL A 230 19.18 -3.97 3.21
N LEU A 231 19.01 -5.01 2.41
CA LEU A 231 18.05 -6.09 2.62
C LEU A 231 18.81 -7.38 2.95
N VAL A 232 18.90 -7.72 4.22
CA VAL A 232 19.66 -8.87 4.69
C VAL A 232 18.74 -10.08 4.80
N THR A 233 19.05 -11.17 4.11
CA THR A 233 18.39 -12.46 4.35
C THR A 233 19.07 -13.20 5.50
N LEU A 234 18.27 -13.80 6.38
CA LEU A 234 18.68 -14.42 7.65
C LEU A 234 18.32 -15.92 7.69
N GLY A 235 18.41 -16.61 6.56
CA GLY A 235 18.00 -18.01 6.43
C GLY A 235 16.62 -18.32 7.02
N SER A 236 16.58 -19.21 8.01
CA SER A 236 15.35 -19.60 8.72
C SER A 236 14.76 -18.52 9.63
N ASP A 237 15.52 -17.48 9.96
CA ASP A 237 15.05 -16.34 10.77
C ASP A 237 14.37 -15.26 9.92
N GLY A 238 14.41 -15.41 8.59
CA GLY A 238 13.67 -14.59 7.64
C GLY A 238 14.56 -13.53 7.00
N SER A 239 14.22 -12.25 7.16
CA SER A 239 14.99 -11.14 6.60
C SER A 239 14.74 -9.83 7.34
N VAL A 240 15.71 -8.91 7.21
CA VAL A 240 15.61 -7.54 7.72
C VAL A 240 15.92 -6.52 6.63
N PHE A 241 15.14 -5.45 6.60
CA PHE A 241 15.34 -4.32 5.73
C PHE A 241 15.73 -3.09 6.54
N VAL A 242 16.92 -2.57 6.23
CA VAL A 242 17.49 -1.39 6.85
C VAL A 242 17.42 -0.23 5.84
N PRO A 243 16.50 0.73 6.04
CA PRO A 243 16.25 1.79 5.06
C PRO A 243 17.32 2.87 5.11
N ALA A 244 17.59 3.50 3.96
CA ALA A 244 18.58 4.56 3.80
C ALA A 244 18.19 5.89 4.47
N ASP A 245 16.89 6.16 4.58
CA ASP A 245 16.33 7.41 5.12
C ASP A 245 16.27 7.45 6.66
N GLY A 246 16.73 6.39 7.31
CA GLY A 246 16.70 6.26 8.78
C GLY A 246 15.34 5.90 9.36
N SER A 247 14.34 5.58 8.52
CA SER A 247 13.07 5.02 8.98
C SER A 247 13.23 3.67 9.69
N GLU A 248 12.13 3.16 10.24
CA GLU A 248 12.15 1.96 11.07
C GLU A 248 12.62 0.72 10.30
N VAL A 249 13.48 -0.08 10.95
CA VAL A 249 13.93 -1.36 10.39
C VAL A 249 12.74 -2.29 10.28
N THR A 250 12.56 -2.87 9.10
CA THR A 250 11.46 -3.78 8.83
C THR A 250 11.94 -5.22 8.95
N HIS A 251 11.20 -6.04 9.70
CA HIS A 251 11.52 -7.45 9.93
C HIS A 251 10.45 -8.35 9.31
N GLN A 252 10.86 -9.27 8.44
CA GLN A 252 10.00 -10.32 7.94
C GLN A 252 10.49 -11.67 8.44
N ARG A 253 9.70 -12.33 9.30
CA ARG A 253 9.99 -13.69 9.75
C ARG A 253 9.81 -14.68 8.60
N CYS A 254 10.58 -15.77 8.63
CA CYS A 254 10.37 -16.89 7.72
C CYS A 254 9.04 -17.61 8.04
N PHE A 255 8.44 -18.24 7.03
CA PHE A 255 7.31 -19.13 7.21
C PHE A 255 7.81 -20.49 7.68
N LYS A 256 7.21 -21.01 8.75
CA LYS A 256 7.50 -22.38 9.19
C LYS A 256 6.90 -23.36 8.19
N VAL A 257 7.78 -24.12 7.55
CA VAL A 257 7.39 -25.24 6.66
C VAL A 257 7.70 -26.55 7.35
N ASN A 258 6.81 -27.53 7.20
CA ASN A 258 6.92 -28.81 7.91
C ASN A 258 7.98 -29.75 7.29
N ASN A 259 8.39 -29.49 6.05
CA ASN A 259 9.34 -30.33 5.33
C ASN A 259 10.25 -29.45 4.46
N VAL A 260 11.53 -29.39 4.82
CA VAL A 260 12.56 -28.78 3.96
C VAL A 260 13.18 -29.92 3.15
N VAL A 261 13.08 -29.83 1.82
CA VAL A 261 13.59 -30.85 0.90
C VAL A 261 14.95 -30.46 0.37
N ASP A 262 15.10 -29.22 -0.10
CA ASP A 262 16.33 -28.71 -0.72
C ASP A 262 16.33 -27.18 -0.59
N THR A 263 17.42 -26.58 -0.10
CA THR A 263 17.53 -25.11 0.05
C THR A 263 18.14 -24.42 -1.15
N THR A 264 18.54 -25.18 -2.17
CA THR A 264 19.19 -24.68 -3.39
C THR A 264 18.27 -23.71 -4.12
N GLY A 265 18.78 -22.49 -4.39
CA GLY A 265 18.03 -21.45 -5.11
C GLY A 265 17.00 -20.70 -4.27
N ALA A 266 16.85 -20.97 -2.96
CA ALA A 266 15.92 -20.25 -2.09
C ALA A 266 16.21 -18.75 -2.02
N GLY A 267 17.49 -18.37 -1.92
CA GLY A 267 17.93 -16.98 -1.93
C GLY A 267 17.61 -16.28 -3.26
N ASP A 268 17.86 -16.95 -4.38
CA ASP A 268 17.57 -16.45 -5.73
C ASP A 268 16.06 -16.29 -5.95
N CYS A 269 15.27 -17.26 -5.49
CA CYS A 269 13.81 -17.22 -5.52
C CYS A 269 13.27 -16.05 -4.71
N TYR A 270 13.82 -15.81 -3.52
CA TYR A 270 13.47 -14.66 -2.68
C TYR A 270 13.73 -13.33 -3.41
N ARG A 271 14.90 -13.18 -4.05
CA ARG A 271 15.29 -11.95 -4.75
C ARG A 271 14.44 -11.70 -6.00
N GLY A 272 14.18 -12.74 -6.79
CA GLY A 272 13.25 -12.68 -7.92
C GLY A 272 11.83 -12.27 -7.48
N ALA A 273 11.30 -12.89 -6.43
CA ALA A 273 9.98 -12.58 -5.89
C ALA A 273 9.86 -11.15 -5.34
N PHE A 274 10.89 -10.68 -4.62
CA PHE A 274 10.96 -9.30 -4.12
C PHE A 274 10.92 -8.31 -5.29
N ALA A 275 11.71 -8.54 -6.33
CA ALA A 275 11.77 -7.67 -7.49
C ALA A 275 10.45 -7.61 -8.27
N VAL A 276 9.73 -8.74 -8.40
CA VAL A 276 8.39 -8.76 -9.00
C VAL A 276 7.41 -7.94 -8.16
N ALA A 277 7.38 -8.18 -6.85
CA ALA A 277 6.51 -7.43 -5.93
C ALA A 277 6.78 -5.91 -5.98
N TYR A 278 8.05 -5.52 -6.03
CA TYR A 278 8.46 -4.13 -6.19
C TYR A 278 8.00 -3.55 -7.54
N ALA A 279 8.19 -4.28 -8.64
CA ALA A 279 7.77 -3.86 -9.98
C ALA A 279 6.24 -3.64 -10.09
N GLU A 280 5.46 -4.39 -9.31
CA GLU A 280 4.01 -4.24 -9.14
C GLU A 280 3.61 -3.01 -8.28
N GLY A 281 4.57 -2.28 -7.71
CA GLY A 281 4.32 -1.07 -6.92
C GLY A 281 3.93 -1.35 -5.47
N ARG A 282 4.36 -2.49 -4.91
CA ARG A 282 4.08 -2.85 -3.51
C ARG A 282 5.05 -2.17 -2.55
N GLU A 283 4.58 -1.98 -1.32
CA GLU A 283 5.41 -1.51 -0.21
C GLU A 283 6.44 -2.58 0.21
N VAL A 284 7.55 -2.14 0.82
CA VAL A 284 8.69 -3.02 1.14
C VAL A 284 8.29 -4.21 2.01
N GLN A 285 7.42 -4.03 3.01
CA GLN A 285 6.94 -5.12 3.86
C GLN A 285 6.17 -6.19 3.06
N ASP A 286 5.33 -5.81 2.09
CA ASP A 286 4.61 -6.77 1.22
C ASP A 286 5.58 -7.44 0.24
N CYS A 287 6.59 -6.71 -0.25
CA CYS A 287 7.68 -7.30 -1.04
C CYS A 287 8.42 -8.39 -0.26
N MET A 288 8.80 -8.11 0.99
CA MET A 288 9.47 -9.07 1.87
C MET A 288 8.57 -10.28 2.21
N ALA A 289 7.29 -10.06 2.49
CA ALA A 289 6.35 -11.14 2.79
C ALA A 289 6.18 -12.11 1.61
N ARG A 290 6.01 -11.57 0.39
CA ARG A 290 5.93 -12.38 -0.84
C ARG A 290 7.22 -13.11 -1.15
N ALA A 291 8.34 -12.45 -0.96
CA ALA A 291 9.65 -13.06 -1.13
C ALA A 291 9.88 -14.20 -0.13
N ALA A 292 9.50 -14.01 1.14
CA ALA A 292 9.57 -15.04 2.16
C ALA A 292 8.64 -16.23 1.85
N ALA A 293 7.43 -15.98 1.34
CA ALA A 293 6.51 -17.04 0.91
C ALA A 293 7.04 -17.83 -0.29
N ALA A 294 7.60 -17.13 -1.29
CA ALA A 294 8.23 -17.76 -2.43
C ALA A 294 9.44 -18.63 -2.01
N GLY A 295 10.29 -18.11 -1.12
CA GLY A 295 11.40 -18.86 -0.53
C GLY A 295 10.92 -20.10 0.23
N ALA A 296 9.88 -19.96 1.05
CA ALA A 296 9.29 -21.07 1.80
C ALA A 296 8.71 -22.17 0.90
N LEU A 297 8.07 -21.81 -0.21
CA LEU A 297 7.57 -22.76 -1.21
C LEU A 297 8.72 -23.44 -1.97
N CYS A 298 9.75 -22.66 -2.32
CA CYS A 298 10.95 -23.14 -3.00
C CYS A 298 11.63 -24.26 -2.20
N VAL A 299 11.88 -24.05 -0.91
CA VAL A 299 12.61 -25.03 -0.09
C VAL A 299 11.88 -26.37 0.15
N GLN A 300 10.59 -26.46 -0.20
CA GLN A 300 9.78 -27.67 -0.07
C GLN A 300 9.90 -28.60 -1.28
N ARG A 301 10.69 -28.24 -2.30
CA ARG A 301 10.84 -28.97 -3.57
C ARG A 301 12.32 -29.12 -3.90
N ALA A 302 12.69 -30.21 -4.55
CA ALA A 302 14.07 -30.46 -4.94
C ALA A 302 14.48 -29.68 -6.21
N GLY A 303 15.71 -29.18 -6.23
CA GLY A 303 16.37 -28.55 -7.37
C GLY A 303 16.01 -27.08 -7.58
N ALA A 304 16.96 -26.28 -8.07
CA ALA A 304 16.81 -24.84 -8.27
C ALA A 304 15.61 -24.46 -9.18
N LEU A 305 15.75 -24.60 -10.51
CA LEU A 305 14.68 -24.23 -11.45
C LEU A 305 13.33 -24.96 -11.20
N PRO A 306 13.30 -26.28 -10.91
CA PRO A 306 12.05 -27.01 -10.70
C PRO A 306 11.29 -26.63 -9.42
N SER A 307 11.98 -26.10 -8.40
CA SER A 307 11.35 -25.73 -7.12
C SER A 307 10.59 -24.41 -7.15
N LEU A 308 10.84 -23.57 -8.16
CA LEU A 308 10.31 -22.20 -8.20
C LEU A 308 8.77 -22.16 -8.28
N PRO A 309 8.11 -21.45 -7.35
CA PRO A 309 6.65 -21.35 -7.33
C PRO A 309 6.14 -20.37 -8.40
N SER A 310 4.87 -20.53 -8.75
CA SER A 310 4.08 -19.54 -9.50
C SER A 310 3.56 -18.43 -8.57
N GLY A 311 3.12 -17.32 -9.17
CA GLY A 311 2.54 -16.20 -8.42
C GLY A 311 1.27 -16.60 -7.67
N ASP A 312 0.43 -17.45 -8.26
CA ASP A 312 -0.78 -17.96 -7.63
C ASP A 312 -0.46 -18.80 -6.39
N GLU A 313 0.52 -19.70 -6.48
CA GLU A 313 0.98 -20.50 -5.34
C GLU A 313 1.49 -19.61 -4.20
N VAL A 314 2.23 -18.53 -4.52
CA VAL A 314 2.70 -17.56 -3.51
C VAL A 314 1.51 -16.89 -2.81
N VAL A 315 0.51 -16.44 -3.58
CA VAL A 315 -0.69 -15.79 -3.03
C VAL A 315 -1.53 -16.76 -2.19
N GLU A 316 -1.71 -17.99 -2.65
CA GLU A 316 -2.43 -19.03 -1.90
C GLU A 316 -1.71 -19.40 -0.61
N PHE A 317 -0.38 -19.56 -0.67
CA PHE A 317 0.43 -19.86 0.50
C PHE A 317 0.36 -18.75 1.55
N LEU A 318 0.38 -17.48 1.12
CA LEU A 318 0.20 -16.33 2.01
C LEU A 318 -1.18 -16.34 2.69
N LYS A 319 -2.24 -16.60 1.93
CA LYS A 319 -3.61 -16.72 2.48
C LYS A 319 -3.73 -17.86 3.50
N ALA A 320 -3.08 -18.99 3.24
CA ALA A 320 -3.17 -20.18 4.08
C ALA A 320 -2.39 -20.08 5.40
N ASN A 321 -1.37 -19.24 5.48
CA ASN A 321 -0.47 -19.15 6.64
C ASN A 321 -0.84 -18.04 7.63
N ASP A 322 -2.06 -17.49 7.56
CA ASP A 322 -2.59 -16.45 8.47
C ASP A 322 -1.65 -15.25 8.71
N LEU A 323 -0.64 -15.10 7.85
CA LEU A 323 -0.06 -13.80 7.63
C LEU A 323 -1.20 -13.03 6.99
N LYS A 324 -1.88 -12.25 7.84
CA LYS A 324 -2.51 -11.00 7.45
C LYS A 324 -1.51 -10.42 6.48
N MET A 325 -1.80 -10.53 5.17
CA MET A 325 -1.19 -9.70 4.17
C MET A 325 -1.18 -8.34 4.84
N THR A 326 -0.04 -7.84 5.28
CA THR A 326 0.05 -6.48 5.79
C THR A 326 -0.03 -5.58 4.57
N GLN A 327 -1.12 -5.66 3.82
CA GLN A 327 -1.96 -4.49 3.82
C GLN A 327 -2.32 -4.30 5.29
N THR A 328 -1.59 -3.40 5.98
CA THR A 328 -2.28 -2.59 6.97
C THR A 328 -3.57 -2.18 6.28
N ARG A 329 -4.69 -2.80 6.67
CA ARG A 329 -6.00 -2.49 6.11
C ARG A 329 -6.11 -0.99 6.27
N ARG A 330 -5.97 -0.25 5.17
CA ARG A 330 -5.89 1.21 5.22
C ARG A 330 -7.19 1.63 5.88
N HIS A 331 -7.13 2.37 6.98
CA HIS A 331 -8.36 2.80 7.62
C HIS A 331 -8.63 4.27 7.37
N ILE A 332 -9.89 4.56 7.15
CA ILE A 332 -10.45 5.89 7.27
C ILE A 332 -10.74 6.08 8.76
N LEU A 333 -10.11 7.07 9.38
CA LEU A 333 -10.38 7.42 10.77
C LEU A 333 -11.36 8.58 10.79
N VAL A 334 -12.57 8.35 11.31
CA VAL A 334 -13.55 9.42 11.53
C VAL A 334 -13.54 9.78 13.01
N VAL A 335 -13.25 11.03 13.33
CA VAL A 335 -13.26 11.56 14.70
C VAL A 335 -14.34 12.61 14.78
N GLY A 336 -15.41 12.34 15.53
CA GLY A 336 -16.60 13.17 15.39
C GLY A 336 -17.68 12.98 16.44
N SER A 337 -18.78 13.67 16.17
CA SER A 337 -20.01 13.60 16.93
C SER A 337 -20.77 12.31 16.68
N VAL A 338 -21.54 11.91 17.69
CA VAL A 338 -22.49 10.81 17.64
C VAL A 338 -23.60 11.10 18.66
N GLY A 339 -24.85 10.86 18.30
CA GLY A 339 -25.99 11.28 19.11
C GLY A 339 -27.32 10.68 18.66
N ALA A 340 -28.31 10.80 19.54
CA ALA A 340 -29.66 10.36 19.27
C ALA A 340 -30.49 11.53 18.71
N ASP A 341 -30.99 11.37 17.50
CA ASP A 341 -31.84 12.36 16.81
C ASP A 341 -33.30 12.08 17.12
N PHE A 342 -33.94 13.01 17.82
CA PHE A 342 -35.36 13.03 18.14
C PHE A 342 -36.08 13.82 17.06
N VAL A 343 -36.76 13.11 16.15
CA VAL A 343 -37.43 13.73 15.01
C VAL A 343 -38.90 13.99 15.33
N VAL A 344 -39.28 15.27 15.37
CA VAL A 344 -40.63 15.74 15.73
C VAL A 344 -41.20 16.58 14.58
N GLU A 345 -42.29 16.12 13.96
CA GLU A 345 -43.00 16.87 12.93
C GLU A 345 -43.92 17.94 13.55
N ILE A 346 -43.71 19.21 13.20
CA ILE A 346 -44.47 20.36 13.71
C ILE A 346 -44.81 21.35 12.60
N ASP A 347 -45.95 22.04 12.69
CA ASP A 347 -46.34 23.05 11.70
C ASP A 347 -45.46 24.31 11.75
N ARG A 348 -44.98 24.65 12.94
CA ARG A 348 -44.11 25.80 13.20
C ARG A 348 -43.44 25.67 14.56
N MET A 349 -42.39 26.44 14.81
CA MET A 349 -41.84 26.52 16.16
C MET A 349 -42.85 27.15 17.16
N PRO A 350 -42.91 26.67 18.41
CA PRO A 350 -43.68 27.33 19.45
C PRO A 350 -43.06 28.69 19.81
N VAL A 351 -43.89 29.67 20.13
CA VAL A 351 -43.40 30.92 20.73
C VAL A 351 -43.22 30.78 22.24
N ARG A 352 -42.52 31.73 22.88
CA ARG A 352 -42.23 31.66 24.31
C ARG A 352 -43.52 31.57 25.15
N GLY A 353 -43.64 30.50 25.94
CA GLY A 353 -44.79 30.25 26.82
C GLY A 353 -45.97 29.53 26.15
N GLU A 354 -45.87 29.22 24.86
CA GLU A 354 -46.85 28.45 24.11
C GLU A 354 -46.57 26.94 24.23
N THR A 355 -47.65 26.14 24.26
CA THR A 355 -47.58 24.69 24.06
C THR A 355 -48.16 24.36 22.69
N LEU A 356 -47.38 23.70 21.85
CA LEU A 356 -47.78 23.27 20.52
C LEU A 356 -47.88 21.74 20.48
N ALA A 357 -49.00 21.22 19.97
CA ALA A 357 -49.12 19.80 19.68
C ALA A 357 -48.40 19.47 18.37
N ALA A 358 -47.78 18.30 18.30
CA ALA A 358 -47.16 17.85 17.06
C ALA A 358 -48.19 17.47 16.00
N ASN A 359 -47.78 17.47 14.73
CA ASN A 359 -48.67 17.29 13.59
C ASN A 359 -49.26 15.88 13.50
N LYS A 360 -48.52 14.89 13.99
CA LYS A 360 -48.91 13.47 13.99
C LYS A 360 -48.85 12.90 15.40
N PRO A 361 -49.82 12.04 15.79
CA PRO A 361 -49.84 11.41 17.10
C PRO A 361 -48.69 10.41 17.31
N ASP A 362 -48.03 9.95 16.23
CA ASP A 362 -46.95 8.97 16.22
C ASP A 362 -45.59 9.54 15.77
N THR A 363 -45.37 10.85 15.94
CA THR A 363 -44.03 11.46 15.77
C THR A 363 -43.14 11.29 17.00
N GLY A 364 -41.86 11.68 16.91
CA GLY A 364 -40.90 11.59 18.03
C GLY A 364 -39.99 10.38 17.95
N ASN A 365 -39.80 9.86 16.73
CA ASN A 365 -38.92 8.74 16.46
C ASN A 365 -37.47 9.11 16.82
N ILE A 366 -36.75 8.13 17.38
CA ILE A 366 -35.35 8.30 17.77
C ILE A 366 -34.49 7.52 16.78
N PHE A 367 -33.56 8.21 16.14
CA PHE A 367 -32.62 7.62 15.19
C PHE A 367 -31.17 7.86 15.66
N PRO A 368 -30.23 6.99 15.28
CA PRO A 368 -28.81 7.32 15.38
C PRO A 368 -28.48 8.46 14.39
N GLY A 369 -27.72 9.44 14.85
CA GLY A 369 -27.31 10.59 14.04
C GLY A 369 -26.15 11.40 14.64
N GLY A 370 -25.82 12.48 13.94
CA GLY A 370 -24.55 13.19 14.08
C GLY A 370 -23.79 13.23 12.76
N LYS A 371 -22.88 14.18 12.61
CA LYS A 371 -22.07 14.24 11.37
C LYS A 371 -21.02 13.15 11.35
N GLY A 372 -20.35 12.94 12.50
CA GLY A 372 -19.27 11.96 12.61
C GLY A 372 -19.73 10.53 12.34
N ASP A 373 -20.83 10.10 12.96
CA ASP A 373 -21.35 8.75 12.77
C ASP A 373 -21.95 8.55 11.37
N ASN A 374 -22.66 9.53 10.81
CA ASN A 374 -23.17 9.47 9.44
C ASN A 374 -22.04 9.33 8.41
N GLN A 375 -20.94 10.09 8.56
CA GLN A 375 -19.77 9.99 7.68
C GLN A 375 -19.09 8.63 7.80
N ALA A 376 -18.93 8.12 9.02
CA ALA A 376 -18.34 6.81 9.27
C ALA A 376 -19.19 5.67 8.70
N ALA A 377 -20.50 5.71 8.93
CA ALA A 377 -21.44 4.73 8.42
C ALA A 377 -21.51 4.75 6.88
N ALA A 378 -21.44 5.93 6.26
CA ALA A 378 -21.44 6.08 4.80
C ALA A 378 -20.20 5.42 4.21
N ALA A 379 -19.02 5.75 4.74
CA ALA A 379 -17.78 5.13 4.31
C ALA A 379 -17.82 3.59 4.48
N ALA A 380 -18.31 3.09 5.63
CA ALA A 380 -18.33 1.66 5.92
C ALA A 380 -19.31 0.88 5.01
N LYS A 381 -20.49 1.43 4.73
CA LYS A 381 -21.45 0.82 3.80
C LYS A 381 -20.93 0.78 2.37
N ILE A 382 -20.24 1.82 1.92
CA ILE A 382 -19.64 1.87 0.57
C ILE A 382 -18.50 0.85 0.46
N ILE A 383 -17.62 0.79 1.47
CA ILE A 383 -16.51 -0.18 1.54
C ILE A 383 -17.04 -1.62 1.56
N GLY A 384 -18.09 -1.87 2.33
CA GLY A 384 -18.64 -3.20 2.60
C GLY A 384 -17.88 -3.95 3.71
N VAL A 385 -18.63 -4.71 4.52
CA VAL A 385 -18.11 -5.36 5.75
C VAL A 385 -16.96 -6.34 5.50
N LYS A 386 -16.86 -6.92 4.30
CA LYS A 386 -15.87 -7.93 3.92
C LYS A 386 -14.67 -7.38 3.13
N ASN A 387 -14.53 -6.06 3.01
CA ASN A 387 -13.43 -5.49 2.24
C ASN A 387 -12.08 -5.79 2.91
N PRO A 388 -11.16 -6.51 2.24
CA PRO A 388 -9.90 -6.92 2.85
C PRO A 388 -8.87 -5.78 2.91
N THR A 389 -9.09 -4.68 2.18
CA THR A 389 -8.06 -3.65 1.93
C THR A 389 -8.33 -2.34 2.68
N VAL A 390 -9.62 -1.97 2.90
CA VAL A 390 -10.01 -0.73 3.58
C VAL A 390 -10.97 -0.98 4.74
N SER A 391 -10.79 -0.29 5.87
CA SER A 391 -11.68 -0.28 7.06
C SER A 391 -12.11 1.13 7.45
N VAL A 392 -13.14 1.25 8.28
CA VAL A 392 -13.48 2.50 8.96
C VAL A 392 -13.32 2.32 10.47
N LYS A 393 -12.57 3.22 11.10
CA LYS A 393 -12.48 3.36 12.55
C LYS A 393 -13.16 4.67 12.96
N PHE A 394 -13.90 4.63 14.06
CA PHE A 394 -14.60 5.78 14.60
C PHE A 394 -14.13 6.08 16.03
N ALA A 395 -13.81 7.34 16.28
CA ALA A 395 -13.49 7.87 17.60
C ALA A 395 -14.47 8.99 17.95
N GLY A 396 -15.33 8.72 18.93
CA GLY A 396 -16.32 9.66 19.46
C GLY A 396 -16.47 9.45 20.96
N GLN A 397 -17.15 10.36 21.63
CA GLN A 397 -17.46 10.23 23.05
C GLN A 397 -18.93 9.90 23.20
N ILE A 398 -19.23 8.71 23.74
CA ILE A 398 -20.59 8.18 23.80
C ILE A 398 -20.97 7.97 25.27
N GLY A 399 -22.14 8.44 25.66
CA GLY A 399 -22.59 8.37 27.04
C GLY A 399 -22.86 6.95 27.53
N ASN A 400 -22.87 6.77 28.85
CA ASN A 400 -23.23 5.50 29.49
C ASN A 400 -24.75 5.44 29.73
N ASP A 401 -25.54 5.55 28.66
CA ASP A 401 -26.99 5.50 28.68
C ASP A 401 -27.54 4.57 27.58
N SER A 402 -28.87 4.37 27.56
CA SER A 402 -29.53 3.49 26.59
C SER A 402 -29.32 3.95 25.15
N HIS A 403 -29.23 5.27 24.92
CA HIS A 403 -28.89 5.81 23.60
C HIS A 403 -27.46 5.44 23.21
N GLY A 404 -26.52 5.51 24.16
CA GLY A 404 -25.15 5.08 23.92
C GLY A 404 -25.04 3.65 23.42
N GLY A 405 -25.84 2.73 23.98
CA GLY A 405 -25.95 1.35 23.47
C GLY A 405 -26.45 1.29 22.02
N MET A 406 -27.56 1.95 21.73
CA MET A 406 -28.16 2.04 20.38
C MET A 406 -27.16 2.58 19.34
N LEU A 407 -26.41 3.63 19.69
CA LEU A 407 -25.47 4.30 18.78
C LEU A 407 -24.29 3.39 18.39
N ILE A 408 -23.76 2.63 19.35
CA ILE A 408 -22.71 1.64 19.07
C ILE A 408 -23.24 0.55 18.13
N GLU A 409 -24.42 0.02 18.45
CA GLU A 409 -25.01 -1.08 17.69
C GLU A 409 -25.28 -0.65 16.24
N ALA A 410 -25.75 0.57 16.03
CA ALA A 410 -25.94 1.15 14.70
C ALA A 410 -24.62 1.26 13.91
N LEU A 411 -23.57 1.81 14.52
CA LEU A 411 -22.25 1.96 13.88
C LEU A 411 -21.61 0.60 13.57
N GLN A 412 -21.60 -0.32 14.54
CA GLN A 412 -21.05 -1.66 14.36
C GLN A 412 -21.85 -2.46 13.32
N GLY A 413 -23.18 -2.31 13.30
CA GLY A 413 -24.06 -2.89 12.29
C GLY A 413 -23.77 -2.37 10.88
N ALA A 414 -23.33 -1.11 10.75
CA ALA A 414 -22.85 -0.54 9.49
C ALA A 414 -21.42 -0.99 9.10
N GLY A 415 -20.70 -1.69 9.98
CA GLY A 415 -19.34 -2.17 9.75
C GLY A 415 -18.23 -1.23 10.23
N VAL A 416 -18.55 -0.29 11.12
CA VAL A 416 -17.60 0.66 11.70
C VAL A 416 -16.95 0.09 12.96
N ASP A 417 -15.63 0.17 13.08
CA ASP A 417 -14.88 -0.16 14.30
C ASP A 417 -14.97 0.99 15.31
N THR A 418 -15.66 0.76 16.43
CA THR A 418 -15.89 1.75 17.49
C THR A 418 -14.95 1.58 18.70
N ALA A 419 -13.87 0.79 18.58
CA ALA A 419 -12.99 0.50 19.72
C ALA A 419 -12.26 1.73 20.27
N LEU A 420 -12.13 2.80 19.47
CA LEU A 420 -11.50 4.06 19.85
C LEU A 420 -12.45 5.02 20.57
N SER A 421 -13.75 4.70 20.66
CA SER A 421 -14.74 5.59 21.29
C SER A 421 -14.63 5.59 22.82
N GLY A 422 -14.65 6.77 23.42
CA GLY A 422 -14.65 6.94 24.88
C GLY A 422 -16.04 6.81 25.51
N ARG A 423 -16.07 6.52 26.81
CA ARG A 423 -17.28 6.35 27.64
C ARG A 423 -17.27 7.31 28.84
N PRO A 424 -17.40 8.62 28.63
CA PRO A 424 -17.48 9.56 29.74
C PRO A 424 -18.73 9.30 30.59
N ASN A 425 -18.67 9.63 31.88
CA ASN A 425 -19.80 9.49 32.80
C ASN A 425 -20.81 10.64 32.62
N CYS A 426 -21.43 10.71 31.44
CA CYS A 426 -22.49 11.65 31.10
C CYS A 426 -23.44 11.02 30.06
N ARG A 427 -24.50 11.75 29.68
CA ARG A 427 -25.46 11.30 28.67
C ARG A 427 -24.89 11.44 27.26
N SER A 428 -25.32 10.58 26.35
CA SER A 428 -24.99 10.67 24.93
C SER A 428 -25.47 12.00 24.35
N GLY A 429 -24.83 12.45 23.26
CA GLY A 429 -25.31 13.59 22.50
C GLY A 429 -26.73 13.37 22.00
N GLN A 430 -27.51 14.43 21.86
CA GLN A 430 -28.87 14.38 21.35
C GLN A 430 -29.09 15.55 20.39
N ALA A 431 -29.87 15.34 19.35
CA ALA A 431 -30.39 16.42 18.53
C ALA A 431 -31.92 16.35 18.53
N TYR A 432 -32.58 17.49 18.71
CA TYR A 432 -34.03 17.60 18.57
C TYR A 432 -34.29 18.25 17.22
N VAL A 433 -34.72 17.43 16.26
CA VAL A 433 -34.94 17.79 14.87
C VAL A 433 -36.42 18.06 14.68
N PHE A 434 -36.77 19.31 14.47
CA PHE A 434 -38.13 19.74 14.19
C PHE A 434 -38.32 19.85 12.68
N VAL A 435 -39.22 19.05 12.13
CA VAL A 435 -39.47 18.98 10.68
C VAL A 435 -40.78 19.67 10.34
N PHE A 436 -40.75 20.58 9.36
CA PHE A 436 -41.90 21.37 8.92
C PHE A 436 -42.62 20.71 7.72
N PRO A 437 -43.87 21.10 7.40
CA PRO A 437 -44.65 20.50 6.32
C PRO A 437 -44.04 20.62 4.92
N ASP A 438 -43.15 21.59 4.69
CA ASP A 438 -42.40 21.79 3.45
C ASP A 438 -41.12 20.93 3.36
N GLY A 439 -40.81 20.17 4.41
CA GLY A 439 -39.62 19.33 4.51
C GLY A 439 -38.38 20.04 5.06
N ASP A 440 -38.46 21.34 5.34
CA ASP A 440 -37.37 22.07 6.00
C ASP A 440 -37.28 21.68 7.48
N ASN A 441 -36.15 22.00 8.13
CA ASN A 441 -35.94 21.62 9.52
C ASN A 441 -35.27 22.69 10.38
N SER A 442 -35.42 22.52 11.70
CA SER A 442 -34.68 23.27 12.72
C SER A 442 -34.16 22.30 13.77
N ILE A 443 -32.89 22.43 14.14
CA ILE A 443 -32.21 21.46 14.98
C ILE A 443 -31.70 22.12 16.25
N VAL A 444 -32.01 21.52 17.41
CA VAL A 444 -31.42 21.89 18.71
C VAL A 444 -30.49 20.78 19.17
N ILE A 445 -29.19 21.07 19.28
CA ILE A 445 -28.18 20.10 19.69
C ILE A 445 -27.93 20.20 21.19
N VAL A 446 -27.90 19.04 21.85
CA VAL A 446 -27.42 18.86 23.23
C VAL A 446 -26.16 18.02 23.13
N SER A 447 -24.99 18.66 23.21
CA SER A 447 -23.70 18.01 22.91
C SER A 447 -23.43 16.77 23.79
N GLY A 448 -23.86 16.79 25.06
CA GLY A 448 -23.69 15.66 25.97
C GLY A 448 -22.25 15.14 25.99
N ALA A 449 -22.08 13.83 25.78
CA ALA A 449 -20.79 13.17 25.70
C ALA A 449 -19.88 13.74 24.61
N ASN A 450 -20.39 14.29 23.50
CA ASN A 450 -19.56 14.87 22.43
C ASN A 450 -18.68 16.03 22.92
N ALA A 451 -19.04 16.70 24.02
CA ALA A 451 -18.20 17.72 24.65
C ALA A 451 -17.16 17.18 25.65
N ALA A 452 -17.31 15.92 26.10
CA ALA A 452 -16.54 15.31 27.18
C ALA A 452 -15.28 14.57 26.70
N TRP A 453 -14.46 15.24 25.90
CA TRP A 453 -13.17 14.71 25.46
C TRP A 453 -12.09 14.88 26.53
N PRO A 454 -11.10 13.97 26.64
CA PRO A 454 -9.91 14.18 27.47
C PRO A 454 -9.07 15.37 26.97
N GLU A 455 -8.27 15.96 27.86
CA GLU A 455 -7.39 17.10 27.54
C GLU A 455 -6.33 16.73 26.49
N ALA A 456 -5.73 15.55 26.63
CA ALA A 456 -4.80 14.98 25.67
C ALA A 456 -5.45 13.85 24.86
N LEU A 457 -4.97 13.62 23.65
CA LEU A 457 -5.38 12.47 22.86
C LEU A 457 -4.84 11.18 23.50
N PRO A 458 -5.67 10.13 23.64
CA PRO A 458 -5.18 8.80 24.02
C PRO A 458 -4.10 8.29 23.06
N THR A 459 -3.20 7.45 23.55
CA THR A 459 -2.12 6.86 22.74
C THR A 459 -2.69 6.05 21.58
N GLU A 460 -3.71 5.25 21.83
CA GLU A 460 -4.36 4.39 20.83
C GLU A 460 -4.98 5.21 19.68
N LEU A 461 -5.50 6.40 20.01
CA LEU A 461 -6.04 7.33 19.02
C LEU A 461 -4.91 8.00 18.23
N THR A 462 -3.80 8.32 18.89
CA THR A 462 -2.60 8.83 18.21
C THR A 462 -2.04 7.80 17.22
N ASP A 463 -1.91 6.54 17.63
CA ASP A 463 -1.46 5.44 16.76
C ASP A 463 -2.41 5.21 15.58
N ALA A 464 -3.72 5.32 15.83
CA ALA A 464 -4.72 5.25 14.79
C ALA A 464 -4.62 6.41 13.79
N ILE A 465 -4.27 7.62 14.22
CA ILE A 465 -4.03 8.74 13.31
C ILE A 465 -2.82 8.44 12.42
N GLN A 466 -1.70 8.02 13.01
CA GLN A 466 -0.43 7.81 12.29
C GLN A 466 -0.53 6.76 11.18
N SER A 467 -1.42 5.77 11.35
CA SER A 467 -1.64 4.68 10.39
C SER A 467 -2.87 4.88 9.50
N ALA A 468 -3.60 6.00 9.63
CA ALA A 468 -4.79 6.28 8.82
C ALA A 468 -4.41 6.67 7.39
N ALA A 469 -5.27 6.29 6.43
CA ALA A 469 -5.16 6.79 5.06
C ALA A 469 -5.68 8.23 4.94
N ILE A 470 -6.71 8.58 5.73
CA ILE A 470 -7.27 9.92 5.85
C ILE A 470 -8.01 10.05 7.19
N VAL A 471 -7.95 11.23 7.80
CA VAL A 471 -8.70 11.57 9.01
C VAL A 471 -9.83 12.54 8.67
N LEU A 472 -11.06 12.23 9.07
CA LEU A 472 -12.23 13.10 8.92
C LEU A 472 -12.60 13.69 10.28
N VAL A 473 -12.80 15.01 10.33
CA VAL A 473 -13.26 15.75 11.50
C VAL A 473 -14.38 16.72 11.13
N GLN A 474 -15.25 17.08 12.08
CA GLN A 474 -16.39 17.98 11.87
C GLN A 474 -16.54 19.01 13.01
N CYS A 475 -17.39 20.03 12.84
CA CYS A 475 -17.63 21.09 13.82
C CYS A 475 -18.73 20.76 14.85
N GLU A 476 -18.87 19.50 15.28
CA GLU A 476 -19.81 19.08 16.34
C GLU A 476 -19.12 18.50 17.58
N ILE A 477 -17.79 18.60 17.63
CA ILE A 477 -16.94 18.30 18.79
C ILE A 477 -16.08 19.52 19.12
N PRO A 478 -15.49 19.63 20.33
CA PRO A 478 -14.70 20.79 20.70
C PRO A 478 -13.57 21.08 19.70
N VAL A 479 -13.47 22.33 19.25
CA VAL A 479 -12.44 22.79 18.29
C VAL A 479 -11.02 22.39 18.72
N ARG A 480 -10.75 22.37 20.03
CA ARG A 480 -9.46 21.92 20.57
C ARG A 480 -9.12 20.47 20.17
N VAL A 481 -10.11 19.59 20.06
CA VAL A 481 -9.92 18.19 19.65
C VAL A 481 -9.55 18.15 18.18
N ASN A 482 -10.30 18.86 17.33
CA ASN A 482 -9.96 18.99 15.91
C ASN A 482 -8.55 19.55 15.70
N ALA A 483 -8.14 20.52 16.53
CA ALA A 483 -6.79 21.08 16.51
C ALA A 483 -5.72 20.05 16.92
N LEU A 484 -5.97 19.24 17.95
CA LEU A 484 -5.07 18.15 18.36
C LEU A 484 -4.95 17.09 17.26
N MET A 485 -6.06 16.72 16.61
CA MET A 485 -6.08 15.78 15.48
C MET A 485 -5.25 16.29 14.31
N ALA A 486 -5.48 17.54 13.89
CA ALA A 486 -4.74 18.15 12.79
C ALA A 486 -3.23 18.22 13.08
N LYS A 487 -2.84 18.58 14.30
CA LYS A 487 -1.43 18.62 14.72
C LYS A 487 -0.80 17.22 14.79
N ALA A 488 -1.53 16.21 15.23
CA ALA A 488 -1.04 14.82 15.27
C ALA A 488 -0.87 14.24 13.86
N ALA A 489 -1.85 14.45 12.97
CA ALA A 489 -1.80 14.01 11.59
C ALA A 489 -0.66 14.69 10.80
N ALA A 490 -0.44 15.99 11.03
CA ALA A 490 0.64 16.74 10.39
C ALA A 490 2.05 16.19 10.71
N LYS A 491 2.26 15.63 11.91
CA LYS A 491 3.56 15.02 12.29
C LYS A 491 3.90 13.77 11.46
N THR A 492 2.91 13.14 10.86
CA THR A 492 3.04 11.89 10.09
C THR A 492 2.58 12.03 8.64
N ASN A 493 2.35 13.25 8.18
CA ASN A 493 1.87 13.56 6.82
C ASN A 493 0.54 12.85 6.45
N VAL A 494 -0.29 12.54 7.44
CA VAL A 494 -1.61 11.95 7.20
C VAL A 494 -2.58 13.05 6.77
N PRO A 495 -3.34 12.86 5.68
CA PRO A 495 -4.25 13.88 5.19
C PRO A 495 -5.46 14.04 6.11
N VAL A 496 -5.88 15.29 6.30
CA VAL A 496 -7.04 15.65 7.12
C VAL A 496 -8.11 16.31 6.24
N MET A 497 -9.31 15.73 6.25
CA MET A 497 -10.52 16.30 5.70
C MET A 497 -11.32 16.95 6.84
N TYR A 498 -11.47 18.26 6.77
CA TYR A 498 -12.18 19.05 7.76
C TYR A 498 -13.52 19.48 7.19
N ASP A 499 -14.60 18.86 7.68
CA ASP A 499 -15.96 19.23 7.35
C ASP A 499 -16.41 20.40 8.23
N ASN A 500 -16.87 21.48 7.59
CA ASN A 500 -17.28 22.70 8.30
C ASN A 500 -18.73 22.68 8.78
N GLY A 501 -19.42 21.55 8.58
CA GLY A 501 -20.75 21.34 9.12
C GLY A 501 -20.77 21.25 10.64
N GLY A 502 -21.74 21.94 11.25
CA GLY A 502 -21.99 21.93 12.69
C GLY A 502 -22.08 23.34 13.28
N ASP A 503 -21.56 23.48 14.50
CA ASP A 503 -21.50 24.75 15.21
C ASP A 503 -20.62 25.78 14.50
N ASP A 504 -20.96 27.06 14.66
CA ASP A 504 -20.27 28.18 14.02
C ASP A 504 -18.96 28.52 14.77
N PHE A 505 -17.98 27.64 14.64
CA PHE A 505 -16.64 27.84 15.17
C PHE A 505 -15.65 28.25 14.08
N PRO A 506 -14.83 29.29 14.31
CA PRO A 506 -13.74 29.60 13.39
C PRO A 506 -12.70 28.49 13.40
N ILE A 507 -12.11 28.19 12.24
CA ILE A 507 -10.93 27.33 12.15
C ILE A 507 -9.74 28.11 12.74
N PRO A 508 -9.04 27.61 13.77
CA PRO A 508 -7.84 28.26 14.27
C PRO A 508 -6.78 28.47 13.18
N ALA A 509 -6.19 29.65 13.13
CA ALA A 509 -5.22 30.03 12.10
C ALA A 509 -3.97 29.14 12.09
N ASP A 510 -3.59 28.57 13.23
CA ASP A 510 -2.45 27.65 13.36
C ASP A 510 -2.76 26.23 12.86
N ILE A 511 -4.03 25.87 12.67
CA ILE A 511 -4.43 24.56 12.14
C ILE A 511 -4.86 24.60 10.69
N LEU A 512 -5.37 25.74 10.20
CA LEU A 512 -5.84 25.88 8.81
C LEU A 512 -4.81 25.40 7.77
N PRO A 513 -3.50 25.70 7.89
CA PRO A 513 -2.47 25.20 6.97
C PRO A 513 -2.15 23.71 7.09
N LEU A 514 -2.59 23.06 8.17
CA LEU A 514 -2.39 21.63 8.41
C LEU A 514 -3.46 20.78 7.71
N LEU A 515 -4.62 21.37 7.41
CA LEU A 515 -5.75 20.68 6.79
C LEU A 515 -5.46 20.41 5.32
N THR A 516 -5.70 19.17 4.87
CA THR A 516 -5.49 18.79 3.47
C THR A 516 -6.69 19.18 2.61
N TYR A 517 -7.89 18.96 3.13
CA TYR A 517 -9.16 19.36 2.53
C TYR A 517 -9.97 20.16 3.55
N VAL A 518 -10.44 21.35 3.16
CA VAL A 518 -11.45 22.12 3.88
C VAL A 518 -12.75 22.00 3.09
N CYS A 519 -13.82 21.50 3.73
CA CYS A 519 -14.99 20.98 3.04
C CYS A 519 -16.31 21.65 3.45
N PRO A 520 -16.52 22.95 3.17
CA PRO A 520 -17.77 23.63 3.49
C PRO A 520 -18.86 23.40 2.42
N ASN A 521 -20.12 23.60 2.78
CA ASN A 521 -21.18 23.98 1.83
C ASN A 521 -21.21 25.51 1.58
N GLU A 522 -22.14 26.00 0.77
CA GLU A 522 -22.26 27.43 0.42
C GLU A 522 -22.42 28.32 1.66
N THR A 523 -23.33 27.96 2.56
CA THR A 523 -23.63 28.75 3.76
C THR A 523 -22.48 28.70 4.77
N GLU A 524 -21.80 27.56 4.89
CA GLU A 524 -20.59 27.40 5.71
C GLU A 524 -19.43 28.21 5.16
N LEU A 525 -19.21 28.17 3.84
CA LEU A 525 -18.16 28.94 3.19
C LEU A 525 -18.39 30.44 3.32
N ALA A 526 -19.65 30.88 3.14
CA ALA A 526 -20.05 32.27 3.33
C ALA A 526 -19.75 32.76 4.76
N ARG A 527 -20.05 31.94 5.77
CA ARG A 527 -19.76 32.24 7.18
C ARG A 527 -18.26 32.30 7.45
N LEU A 528 -17.50 31.29 7.03
CA LEU A 528 -16.05 31.21 7.25
C LEU A 528 -15.30 32.40 6.62
N THR A 529 -15.72 32.80 5.42
CA THR A 529 -15.05 33.86 4.66
C THR A 529 -15.65 35.24 4.90
N LYS A 530 -16.84 35.31 5.53
CA LYS A 530 -17.67 36.53 5.66
C LYS A 530 -17.95 37.18 4.31
N ARG A 531 -18.22 36.36 3.29
CA ARG A 531 -18.53 36.76 1.92
C ARG A 531 -19.84 36.11 1.49
N GLU A 532 -20.54 36.72 0.54
CA GLU A 532 -21.71 36.08 -0.07
C GLU A 532 -21.27 34.94 -0.99
N VAL A 533 -22.02 33.85 -0.99
CA VAL A 533 -21.80 32.67 -1.84
C VAL A 533 -23.15 32.29 -2.43
N ASN A 534 -23.50 32.90 -3.57
CA ASN A 534 -24.82 32.72 -4.20
C ASN A 534 -24.76 31.82 -5.44
N ASN A 535 -23.57 31.57 -5.97
CA ASN A 535 -23.36 30.78 -7.18
C ASN A 535 -21.96 30.13 -7.17
N THR A 536 -21.65 29.33 -8.20
CA THR A 536 -20.38 28.62 -8.34
C THR A 536 -19.16 29.56 -8.43
N GLU A 537 -19.29 30.71 -9.09
CA GLU A 537 -18.20 31.69 -9.21
C GLU A 537 -17.88 32.33 -7.85
N ASP A 538 -18.90 32.71 -7.09
CA ASP A 538 -18.76 33.21 -5.73
C ASP A 538 -18.08 32.18 -4.83
N ALA A 539 -18.48 30.91 -4.95
CA ALA A 539 -17.89 29.80 -4.18
C ALA A 539 -16.39 29.64 -4.49
N ILE A 540 -15.99 29.73 -5.77
CA ILE A 540 -14.58 29.67 -6.18
C ILE A 540 -13.81 30.88 -5.62
N ALA A 541 -14.39 32.08 -5.68
CA ALA A 541 -13.75 33.29 -5.16
C ALA A 541 -13.58 33.24 -3.63
N ALA A 542 -14.59 32.79 -2.89
CA ALA A 542 -14.54 32.61 -1.45
C ALA A 542 -13.55 31.50 -1.05
N ALA A 543 -13.50 30.39 -1.79
CA ALA A 543 -12.52 29.33 -1.60
C ALA A 543 -11.07 29.83 -1.80
N ARG A 544 -10.80 30.62 -2.84
CA ARG A 544 -9.49 31.24 -3.05
C ARG A 544 -9.11 32.20 -1.93
N PHE A 545 -10.05 33.00 -1.44
CA PHE A 545 -9.82 33.85 -0.27
C PHE A 545 -9.45 33.03 0.98
N LEU A 546 -10.04 31.85 1.16
CA LEU A 546 -9.67 30.94 2.25
C LEU A 546 -8.26 30.35 2.06
N GLN A 547 -7.84 30.09 0.81
CA GLN A 547 -6.46 29.70 0.49
C GLN A 547 -5.44 30.81 0.78
N GLU A 548 -5.79 32.07 0.55
CA GLU A 548 -4.96 33.22 0.95
C GLU A 548 -4.74 33.28 2.47
N GLN A 549 -5.66 32.73 3.26
CA GLN A 549 -5.52 32.60 4.72
C GLN A 549 -4.73 31.35 5.15
N GLY A 550 -4.31 30.51 4.20
CA GLY A 550 -3.47 29.34 4.44
C GLY A 550 -4.16 27.99 4.24
N ALA A 551 -5.43 27.95 3.81
CA ALA A 551 -6.06 26.67 3.45
C ALA A 551 -5.35 26.04 2.25
N LYS A 552 -5.20 24.70 2.27
CA LYS A 552 -4.71 23.96 1.11
C LYS A 552 -5.83 23.76 0.10
N ASN A 553 -6.38 22.56 0.00
CA ASN A 553 -7.42 22.29 -0.98
C ASN A 553 -8.78 22.62 -0.38
N VAL A 554 -9.64 23.29 -1.15
CA VAL A 554 -11.00 23.65 -0.72
C VAL A 554 -12.00 22.91 -1.60
N LEU A 555 -12.83 22.08 -0.99
CA LEU A 555 -13.85 21.27 -1.66
C LEU A 555 -15.23 21.75 -1.22
N VAL A 556 -15.87 22.56 -2.05
CA VAL A 556 -17.16 23.19 -1.73
C VAL A 556 -18.29 22.34 -2.30
N THR A 557 -19.22 21.89 -1.46
CA THR A 557 -20.48 21.30 -1.95
C THR A 557 -21.50 22.39 -2.25
N LEU A 558 -22.24 22.25 -3.35
CA LEU A 558 -23.16 23.23 -3.92
C LEU A 558 -24.60 22.69 -4.03
N GLY A 559 -25.01 21.84 -3.07
CA GLY A 559 -26.31 21.17 -3.10
C GLY A 559 -26.67 20.52 -4.46
N SER A 560 -27.77 20.97 -5.07
CA SER A 560 -28.26 20.48 -6.37
C SER A 560 -27.41 20.90 -7.57
N ASP A 561 -26.41 21.77 -7.39
CA ASP A 561 -25.47 22.20 -8.44
C ASP A 561 -24.15 21.41 -8.41
N GLY A 562 -24.01 20.49 -7.46
CA GLY A 562 -22.90 19.54 -7.37
C GLY A 562 -21.81 19.99 -6.42
N SER A 563 -20.56 20.06 -6.87
CA SER A 563 -19.43 20.49 -6.04
C SER A 563 -18.29 21.06 -6.87
N VAL A 564 -17.48 21.93 -6.25
CA VAL A 564 -16.25 22.47 -6.83
C VAL A 564 -15.04 22.16 -5.95
N PHE A 565 -13.92 21.85 -6.59
CA PHE A 565 -12.64 21.64 -5.94
C PHE A 565 -11.63 22.67 -6.43
N VAL A 566 -11.15 23.48 -5.50
CA VAL A 566 -10.12 24.51 -5.74
C VAL A 566 -8.79 23.98 -5.18
N PRO A 567 -7.85 23.55 -6.04
CA PRO A 567 -6.59 22.96 -5.62
C PRO A 567 -5.61 24.02 -5.09
N SER A 568 -4.76 23.65 -4.13
CA SER A 568 -3.74 24.57 -3.57
C SER A 568 -2.55 24.81 -4.49
N ASN A 569 -2.32 23.93 -5.46
CA ASN A 569 -1.16 23.96 -6.35
C ASN A 569 -1.37 24.85 -7.59
N GLY A 570 -2.50 25.58 -7.67
CA GLY A 570 -2.83 26.44 -8.80
C GLY A 570 -3.30 25.71 -10.06
N SER A 571 -3.53 24.40 -9.99
CA SER A 571 -4.16 23.65 -11.09
C SER A 571 -5.59 24.12 -11.35
N GLU A 572 -6.16 23.66 -12.46
CA GLU A 572 -7.53 24.03 -12.84
C GLU A 572 -8.55 23.62 -11.76
N VAL A 573 -9.55 24.48 -11.57
CA VAL A 573 -10.69 24.21 -10.67
C VAL A 573 -11.50 23.08 -11.28
N ILE A 574 -11.81 22.06 -10.48
CA ILE A 574 -12.62 20.94 -10.92
C ILE A 574 -14.07 21.19 -10.53
N HIS A 575 -14.99 21.10 -11.48
CA HIS A 575 -16.43 21.13 -11.22
C HIS A 575 -17.03 19.74 -11.45
N GLN A 576 -17.77 19.25 -10.47
CA GLN A 576 -18.56 18.04 -10.56
C GLN A 576 -20.05 18.40 -10.46
N PRO A 577 -20.79 18.38 -11.57
CA PRO A 577 -22.24 18.56 -11.53
C PRO A 577 -22.93 17.47 -10.69
N SER A 578 -24.07 17.81 -10.10
CA SER A 578 -24.94 16.83 -9.46
C SER A 578 -25.54 15.86 -10.48
N PHE A 579 -25.85 14.65 -10.04
CA PHE A 579 -26.69 13.75 -10.83
C PHE A 579 -28.15 14.16 -10.65
N LYS A 580 -28.87 14.32 -11.76
CA LYS A 580 -30.31 14.62 -11.71
C LYS A 580 -31.07 13.35 -11.32
N VAL A 581 -31.76 13.42 -10.18
CA VAL A 581 -32.63 12.35 -9.68
C VAL A 581 -34.08 12.81 -9.76
N ASN A 582 -34.97 11.89 -10.15
CA ASN A 582 -36.38 12.22 -10.40
C ASN A 582 -37.23 12.30 -9.12
N ASN A 583 -36.71 11.81 -8.00
CA ASN A 583 -37.46 11.72 -6.74
C ASN A 583 -36.53 12.01 -5.55
N VAL A 584 -36.49 13.26 -5.11
CA VAL A 584 -35.84 13.63 -3.84
C VAL A 584 -36.84 13.36 -2.72
N VAL A 585 -36.45 12.53 -1.76
CA VAL A 585 -37.30 12.10 -0.64
C VAL A 585 -36.89 12.81 0.64
N ASP A 586 -35.59 12.78 0.99
CA ASP A 586 -35.05 13.38 2.19
C ASP A 586 -33.57 13.76 1.95
N THR A 587 -33.18 15.00 2.22
CA THR A 587 -31.79 15.46 2.01
C THR A 587 -30.88 15.28 3.21
N THR A 588 -31.42 14.78 4.33
CA THR A 588 -30.71 14.56 5.58
C THR A 588 -29.54 13.59 5.36
N GLY A 589 -28.33 13.99 5.80
CA GLY A 589 -27.12 13.16 5.67
C GLY A 589 -26.49 13.12 4.27
N ALA A 590 -27.04 13.83 3.27
CA ALA A 590 -26.48 13.85 1.91
C ALA A 590 -25.04 14.41 1.86
N GLY A 591 -24.78 15.45 2.65
CA GLY A 591 -23.45 16.03 2.83
C GLY A 591 -22.49 15.04 3.48
N ASP A 592 -22.90 14.39 4.56
CA ASP A 592 -22.10 13.38 5.27
C ASP A 592 -21.78 12.16 4.38
N CYS A 593 -22.77 11.70 3.61
CA CYS A 593 -22.60 10.66 2.61
C CYS A 593 -21.56 11.05 1.55
N TYR A 594 -21.55 12.32 1.13
CA TYR A 594 -20.56 12.84 0.18
C TYR A 594 -19.14 12.72 0.76
N ARG A 595 -18.91 13.20 1.99
CA ARG A 595 -17.58 13.18 2.65
C ARG A 595 -17.10 11.74 2.84
N GLY A 596 -17.98 10.85 3.32
CA GLY A 596 -17.67 9.43 3.48
C GLY A 596 -17.27 8.76 2.16
N ALA A 597 -18.06 8.96 1.10
CA ALA A 597 -17.79 8.40 -0.22
C ALA A 597 -16.50 8.95 -0.85
N PHE A 598 -16.23 10.26 -0.70
CA PHE A 598 -14.98 10.87 -1.17
C PHE A 598 -13.78 10.23 -0.45
N ALA A 599 -13.86 10.06 0.88
CA ALA A 599 -12.79 9.47 1.66
C ALA A 599 -12.50 8.01 1.24
N VAL A 600 -13.53 7.24 0.89
CA VAL A 600 -13.36 5.90 0.32
C VAL A 600 -12.60 5.94 -1.00
N ALA A 601 -13.07 6.72 -1.96
CA ALA A 601 -12.42 6.84 -3.27
C ALA A 601 -10.97 7.35 -3.16
N TYR A 602 -10.72 8.31 -2.27
CA TYR A 602 -9.37 8.80 -1.97
C TYR A 602 -8.48 7.68 -1.42
N THR A 603 -8.98 6.88 -0.47
CA THR A 603 -8.25 5.77 0.14
C THR A 603 -7.91 4.66 -0.87
N GLU A 604 -8.77 4.48 -1.88
CA GLU A 604 -8.55 3.59 -3.03
C GLU A 604 -7.53 4.11 -4.05
N GLY A 605 -6.99 5.33 -3.87
CA GLY A 605 -6.00 5.94 -4.75
C GLY A 605 -6.58 6.49 -6.05
N ARG A 606 -7.87 6.86 -6.07
CA ARG A 606 -8.50 7.53 -7.21
C ARG A 606 -8.02 8.98 -7.31
N ASP A 607 -8.09 9.54 -8.51
CA ASP A 607 -7.90 10.97 -8.69
C ASP A 607 -9.09 11.78 -8.11
N VAL A 608 -8.89 13.09 -7.92
CA VAL A 608 -9.89 13.95 -7.27
C VAL A 608 -11.19 14.03 -8.08
N GLN A 609 -11.14 13.99 -9.40
CA GLN A 609 -12.34 14.03 -10.24
C GLN A 609 -13.21 12.79 -10.03
N ASP A 610 -12.59 11.60 -10.00
CA ASP A 610 -13.30 10.35 -9.72
C ASP A 610 -13.78 10.28 -8.26
N CYS A 611 -13.01 10.82 -7.30
CA CYS A 611 -13.46 10.97 -5.92
C CYS A 611 -14.75 11.80 -5.84
N MET A 612 -14.79 12.96 -6.52
CA MET A 612 -15.97 13.82 -6.56
C MET A 612 -17.15 13.15 -7.28
N ALA A 613 -16.89 12.43 -8.39
CA ALA A 613 -17.93 11.73 -9.14
C ALA A 613 -18.62 10.64 -8.30
N ARG A 614 -17.83 9.81 -7.61
CA ARG A 614 -18.34 8.77 -6.70
C ARG A 614 -19.08 9.36 -5.51
N ALA A 615 -18.56 10.45 -4.94
CA ALA A 615 -19.21 11.15 -3.85
C ALA A 615 -20.56 11.75 -4.27
N ALA A 616 -20.62 12.38 -5.45
CA ALA A 616 -21.86 12.90 -6.02
C ALA A 616 -22.88 11.79 -6.31
N ALA A 617 -22.45 10.62 -6.79
CA ALA A 617 -23.32 9.47 -7.03
C ALA A 617 -23.88 8.90 -5.71
N ALA A 618 -23.04 8.76 -4.69
CA ALA A 618 -23.46 8.30 -3.37
C ALA A 618 -24.49 9.25 -2.74
N SER A 619 -24.25 10.56 -2.78
CA SER A 619 -25.22 11.56 -2.31
C SER A 619 -26.51 11.55 -3.11
N ALA A 620 -26.46 11.38 -4.44
CA ALA A 620 -27.64 11.29 -5.28
C ALA A 620 -28.51 10.06 -4.94
N LEU A 621 -27.90 8.92 -4.59
CA LEU A 621 -28.62 7.75 -4.09
C LEU A 621 -29.20 7.97 -2.69
N CYS A 622 -28.42 8.60 -1.81
CA CYS A 622 -28.80 8.94 -0.45
C CYS A 622 -30.10 9.76 -0.42
N VAL A 623 -30.20 10.83 -1.21
CA VAL A 623 -31.37 11.73 -1.18
C VAL A 623 -32.69 11.12 -1.67
N GLN A 624 -32.64 9.92 -2.26
CA GLN A 624 -33.83 9.22 -2.77
C GLN A 624 -34.48 8.31 -1.70
N ARG A 625 -33.98 8.31 -0.46
CA ARG A 625 -34.41 7.44 0.64
C ARG A 625 -34.58 8.27 1.91
N ASN A 626 -35.49 7.85 2.81
CA ASN A 626 -35.71 8.52 4.09
C ASN A 626 -34.61 8.23 5.12
N GLY A 627 -34.23 9.26 5.88
CA GLY A 627 -33.38 9.17 7.07
C GLY A 627 -31.89 9.04 6.78
N ALA A 628 -31.04 9.51 7.70
CA ALA A 628 -29.59 9.55 7.53
C ALA A 628 -28.95 8.16 7.32
N LEU A 629 -28.67 7.41 8.39
CA LEU A 629 -28.02 6.10 8.29
C LEU A 629 -28.78 5.07 7.39
N PRO A 630 -30.13 5.01 7.39
CA PRO A 630 -30.88 4.11 6.51
C PRO A 630 -30.75 4.42 5.01
N SER A 631 -30.60 5.69 4.61
CA SER A 631 -30.51 6.09 3.20
C SER A 631 -29.17 5.78 2.54
N LEU A 632 -28.11 5.63 3.33
CA LEU A 632 -26.74 5.43 2.84
C LEU A 632 -26.63 4.22 1.90
N PRO A 633 -26.06 4.40 0.68
CA PRO A 633 -25.93 3.34 -0.33
C PRO A 633 -24.75 2.40 -0.09
N SER A 634 -24.76 1.25 -0.74
CA SER A 634 -23.60 0.36 -0.86
C SER A 634 -22.65 0.79 -1.98
N GLY A 635 -21.43 0.26 -1.98
CA GLY A 635 -20.46 0.52 -3.06
C GLY A 635 -20.92 0.01 -4.42
N ASP A 636 -21.59 -1.14 -4.45
CA ASP A 636 -22.14 -1.71 -5.69
C ASP A 636 -23.22 -0.80 -6.28
N GLU A 637 -24.12 -0.26 -5.44
CA GLU A 637 -25.14 0.69 -5.88
C GLU A 637 -24.52 1.96 -6.49
N VAL A 638 -23.45 2.48 -5.87
CA VAL A 638 -22.71 3.65 -6.40
C VAL A 638 -22.11 3.35 -7.77
N VAL A 639 -21.48 2.18 -7.93
CA VAL A 639 -20.86 1.78 -9.21
C VAL A 639 -21.92 1.55 -10.30
N GLU A 640 -23.03 0.89 -9.97
CA GLU A 640 -24.15 0.69 -10.91
C GLU A 640 -24.78 2.02 -11.32
N PHE A 641 -24.96 2.94 -10.38
CA PHE A 641 -25.50 4.26 -10.66
C PHE A 641 -24.59 5.08 -11.57
N LEU A 642 -23.26 5.04 -11.37
CA LEU A 642 -22.30 5.70 -12.26
C LEU A 642 -22.36 5.13 -13.68
N LYS A 643 -22.37 3.80 -13.83
CA LYS A 643 -22.49 3.12 -15.14
C LYS A 643 -23.77 3.52 -15.87
N ALA A 644 -24.90 3.57 -15.16
CA ALA A 644 -26.18 3.99 -15.72
C ALA A 644 -26.18 5.45 -16.21
N ASN A 645 -25.30 6.29 -15.65
CA ASN A 645 -25.11 7.68 -16.03
C ASN A 645 -23.89 7.90 -16.96
N GLY A 646 -23.36 6.84 -17.58
CA GLY A 646 -22.32 6.92 -18.60
C GLY A 646 -20.92 7.24 -18.05
N ARG A 647 -20.64 6.86 -16.81
CA ARG A 647 -19.34 7.06 -16.14
C ARG A 647 -18.69 5.76 -15.69
#